data_AF-A0A7N0U7C0-F1
#
_entry.id   AF-A0A7N0U7C0-F1
#
_cell.length_a   1.000
_cell.length_b   1.000
_cell.length_c   1.000
_cell.angle_alpha   90.00
_cell.angle_beta   90.00
_cell.angle_gamma   90.00
#
_symmetry.space_group_name_H-M   'P 1'
#
loop_
_entity.id
_entity.type
_entity.pdbx_description
1 polymer ?
#
loop_
_entity_poly.entity_id
_entity_poly.type
_entity_poly.pdbx_seq_one_letter_code
_entity_poly.pdbx_strand_id
1 'polypeptide(L)'
;MMRLPQLLLVFTFAISHLVCLTSAQGNTYLFHLCRGVNDTRNSTYQNNLASLLSSLSSSNFKNSGFYNLSQGRGVDLVSAIALCRGDISQSDCQRCVQSSTVDLPQRCPLQKEAIVWYDNCMFRYANRIILQSPEEPGPYMYNRNNVSDVGRFNQALYNLLPGLQRQASSGDSQKKFSVVDTNYTNHDKIYALAQCTPDLTEAQCSNCLGQAFTYINSYFPGKQGARVLGASCIFRFEIYPFYQTSAPPPSFSPPTLQPPPTAPPTGDGSNKIRNIIIAVVSTVGSVILIVCVFFLLRLRKRNERLATINETGSRESLELDFGTIRSATNNFSDYNKLGQGGFGSVYRGKTCDGQEIAVKRLAKGSGQGDFEFKNEVVLLAKLQHRNLVRLLGFCLDGLERLLVYEFIPNGSLDQILFDPAKRAILDWERRYKIICGVARGLLYLHEDSRLRIIHRDLKPSNILLDEEMHPKIADFGMARLIVVDQTQGNTSKIVGTYGYMAPEYAMRGQFSVKSDVYGFGVILLEIVSGQKNSCFRVGQTAEDLIRYAWKCWRSQNALNLADPAIIDGPRDEIMRCIHIALLCVQENVTARPTMASVVLMLSSFSLSLPVPSEPAFFNDSCADAKQPDSAHISSNYSINDVSITELDPR
;
A
#
# COMPACT_ATOMS: atom_id res chain seq x y z
N MET A 1 -48.65 -23.23 -2.15
CA MET A 1 -48.28 -21.98 -2.87
C MET A 1 -47.28 -21.22 -2.00
N MET A 2 -45.99 -21.25 -2.34
CA MET A 2 -44.98 -20.41 -1.69
C MET A 2 -45.12 -18.96 -2.19
N ARG A 3 -45.02 -17.98 -1.29
CA ARG A 3 -45.11 -16.56 -1.64
C ARG A 3 -43.80 -16.11 -2.32
N LEU A 4 -43.91 -15.19 -3.29
CA LEU A 4 -42.83 -14.62 -4.09
C LEU A 4 -41.52 -14.25 -3.34
N PRO A 5 -41.54 -13.77 -2.07
CA PRO A 5 -40.32 -13.47 -1.33
C PRO A 5 -39.50 -14.72 -0.98
N GLN A 6 -40.16 -15.85 -0.70
CA GLN A 6 -39.50 -17.12 -0.38
C GLN A 6 -38.87 -17.76 -1.62
N LEU A 7 -39.52 -17.59 -2.77
CA LEU A 7 -38.95 -18.02 -4.05
C LEU A 7 -37.67 -17.21 -4.38
N LEU A 8 -37.70 -15.90 -4.13
CA LEU A 8 -36.54 -15.03 -4.30
C LEU A 8 -35.38 -15.45 -3.40
N LEU A 9 -35.67 -15.81 -2.15
CA LEU A 9 -34.66 -16.21 -1.17
C LEU A 9 -33.98 -17.54 -1.55
N VAL A 10 -34.77 -18.51 -2.02
CA VAL A 10 -34.26 -19.80 -2.53
C VAL A 10 -33.46 -19.60 -3.81
N PHE A 11 -33.89 -18.71 -4.71
CA PHE A 11 -33.14 -18.39 -5.92
C PHE A 11 -31.85 -17.63 -5.63
N THR A 12 -31.83 -16.71 -4.66
CA THR A 12 -30.58 -16.05 -4.24
C THR A 12 -29.61 -17.03 -3.60
N PHE A 13 -30.11 -18.02 -2.86
CA PHE A 13 -29.29 -19.06 -2.25
C PHE A 13 -28.72 -20.04 -3.30
N ALA A 14 -29.53 -20.37 -4.32
CA ALA A 14 -29.09 -21.17 -5.46
C ALA A 14 -28.06 -20.43 -6.33
N ILE A 15 -28.25 -19.12 -6.57
CA ILE A 15 -27.29 -18.29 -7.31
C ILE A 15 -25.99 -18.09 -6.50
N SER A 16 -26.04 -17.95 -5.17
CA SER A 16 -24.82 -17.91 -4.36
C SER A 16 -24.05 -19.22 -4.41
N HIS A 17 -24.74 -20.37 -4.45
CA HIS A 17 -24.09 -21.66 -4.65
C HIS A 17 -23.56 -21.85 -6.08
N LEU A 18 -24.24 -21.31 -7.10
CA LEU A 18 -23.80 -21.38 -8.49
C LEU A 18 -22.59 -20.46 -8.76
N VAL A 19 -22.56 -19.27 -8.15
CA VAL A 19 -21.40 -18.36 -8.18
C VAL A 19 -20.20 -18.99 -7.46
N CYS A 20 -20.45 -19.74 -6.38
CA CYS A 20 -19.41 -20.53 -5.69
C CYS A 20 -18.88 -21.71 -6.53
N LEU A 21 -19.67 -22.22 -7.48
CA LEU A 21 -19.26 -23.30 -8.41
C LEU A 21 -18.56 -22.76 -9.66
N THR A 22 -18.73 -21.49 -10.01
CA THR A 22 -18.01 -20.84 -11.12
C THR A 22 -16.70 -20.14 -10.73
N SER A 23 -16.35 -20.09 -9.43
CA SER A 23 -14.99 -19.75 -9.00
C SER A 23 -14.05 -20.95 -9.18
N ALA A 24 -13.93 -21.44 -10.40
CA ALA A 24 -12.88 -22.37 -10.78
C ALA A 24 -11.63 -21.56 -11.18
N GLN A 25 -10.66 -21.49 -10.26
CA GLN A 25 -9.21 -21.43 -10.52
C GLN A 25 -8.67 -20.34 -11.46
N GLY A 26 -8.83 -19.06 -11.09
CA GLY A 26 -7.91 -18.00 -11.55
C GLY A 26 -6.69 -17.90 -10.61
N ASN A 27 -5.49 -17.68 -11.16
CA ASN A 27 -4.29 -17.45 -10.34
C ASN A 27 -4.42 -16.10 -9.63
N THR A 28 -4.64 -16.13 -8.31
CA THR A 28 -4.81 -14.90 -7.52
C THR A 28 -3.46 -14.24 -7.29
N TYR A 29 -3.27 -13.05 -7.84
CA TYR A 29 -2.07 -12.23 -7.61
C TYR A 29 -1.98 -11.81 -6.14
N LEU A 30 -0.78 -11.91 -5.55
CA LEU A 30 -0.52 -11.50 -4.16
C LEU A 30 0.36 -10.25 -4.10
N PHE A 31 1.58 -10.31 -4.65
CA PHE A 31 2.57 -9.23 -4.52
C PHE A 31 3.69 -9.34 -5.57
N HIS A 32 4.45 -8.27 -5.80
CA HIS A 32 5.69 -8.31 -6.59
C HIS A 32 6.72 -7.31 -6.05
N LEU A 33 8.00 -7.56 -6.35
CA LEU A 33 9.09 -6.62 -6.09
C LEU A 33 9.93 -6.47 -7.35
N CYS A 34 10.34 -5.24 -7.62
CA CYS A 34 11.28 -4.87 -8.67
C CYS A 34 12.58 -4.39 -7.99
N ARG A 35 13.73 -4.95 -8.37
CA ARG A 35 15.05 -4.63 -7.80
C ARG A 35 16.10 -4.46 -8.92
N GLY A 36 17.14 -3.69 -8.62
CA GLY A 36 18.28 -3.47 -9.51
C GLY A 36 18.25 -2.14 -10.27
N VAL A 37 19.30 -1.91 -11.05
CA VAL A 37 19.45 -0.73 -11.90
C VAL A 37 18.69 -0.96 -13.21
N ASN A 38 17.99 0.07 -13.68
CA ASN A 38 17.30 0.02 -14.97
C ASN A 38 18.29 -0.35 -16.09
N ASP A 39 17.93 -1.36 -16.85
CA ASP A 39 18.66 -1.75 -18.05
C ASP A 39 18.20 -0.92 -19.26
N THR A 40 19.03 -0.90 -20.30
CA THR A 40 18.66 -0.26 -21.57
C THR A 40 17.73 -1.14 -22.39
N ARG A 41 16.81 -0.52 -23.14
CA ARG A 41 15.95 -1.25 -24.10
C ARG A 41 16.84 -1.94 -25.15
N ASN A 42 16.50 -3.17 -25.49
CA ASN A 42 17.23 -4.01 -26.46
C ASN A 42 18.67 -4.38 -26.06
N SER A 43 19.00 -4.35 -24.76
CA SER A 43 20.28 -4.89 -24.28
C SER A 43 20.38 -6.41 -24.52
N THR A 44 21.61 -6.92 -24.50
CA THR A 44 21.88 -8.37 -24.53
C THR A 44 21.18 -9.07 -23.36
N TYR A 45 21.20 -8.49 -22.16
CA TYR A 45 20.46 -8.99 -21.00
C TYR A 45 18.94 -9.09 -21.27
N GLN A 46 18.29 -8.07 -21.86
CA GLN A 46 16.85 -8.11 -22.14
C GLN A 46 16.51 -9.18 -23.19
N ASN A 47 17.38 -9.40 -24.18
CA ASN A 47 17.22 -10.49 -25.15
C ASN A 47 17.38 -11.87 -24.49
N ASN A 48 18.35 -12.02 -23.59
CA ASN A 48 18.54 -13.24 -22.80
C ASN A 48 17.32 -13.50 -21.89
N LEU A 49 16.77 -12.47 -21.26
CA LEU A 49 15.58 -12.57 -20.42
C LEU A 49 14.37 -12.98 -21.26
N ALA A 50 14.11 -12.35 -22.40
CA ALA A 50 13.00 -12.69 -23.29
C ALA A 50 13.07 -14.15 -23.78
N SER A 51 14.28 -14.61 -24.15
CA SER A 51 14.52 -16.01 -24.57
C SER A 51 14.29 -17.01 -23.43
N LEU A 52 14.73 -16.66 -22.22
CA LEU A 52 14.53 -17.48 -21.02
C LEU A 52 13.04 -17.56 -20.65
N LEU A 53 12.32 -16.44 -20.67
CA LEU A 53 10.88 -16.38 -20.41
C LEU A 53 10.08 -17.18 -21.42
N SER A 54 10.43 -17.09 -22.71
CA SER A 54 9.82 -17.92 -23.74
C SER A 54 10.02 -19.40 -23.44
N SER A 55 11.25 -19.78 -23.04
CA SER A 55 11.59 -21.18 -22.71
C SER A 55 10.80 -21.70 -21.50
N LEU A 56 10.60 -20.88 -20.46
CA LEU A 56 9.73 -21.23 -19.33
C LEU A 56 8.27 -21.36 -19.76
N SER A 57 7.77 -20.44 -20.59
CA SER A 57 6.37 -20.47 -21.01
C SER A 57 6.01 -21.70 -21.86
N SER A 58 6.98 -22.20 -22.65
CA SER A 58 6.79 -23.30 -23.60
C SER A 58 7.19 -24.68 -23.07
N SER A 59 7.83 -24.75 -21.90
CA SER A 59 8.34 -26.01 -21.35
C SER A 59 7.19 -26.88 -20.81
N ASN A 60 7.12 -28.13 -21.28
CA ASN A 60 6.35 -29.19 -20.62
C ASN A 60 7.12 -29.63 -19.36
N PHE A 61 6.89 -28.87 -18.30
CA PHE A 61 7.55 -29.05 -17.04
C PHE A 61 7.28 -30.42 -16.41
N LYS A 62 8.32 -31.18 -16.07
CA LYS A 62 8.20 -32.45 -15.33
C LYS A 62 7.81 -32.20 -13.86
N ASN A 63 7.18 -33.20 -13.23
CA ASN A 63 6.34 -33.22 -12.02
C ASN A 63 6.79 -32.52 -10.70
N SER A 64 7.84 -31.71 -10.66
CA SER A 64 8.38 -31.15 -9.41
C SER A 64 7.77 -29.81 -8.96
N GLY A 65 7.17 -29.05 -9.88
CA GLY A 65 6.69 -27.69 -9.58
C GLY A 65 7.80 -26.68 -9.27
N PHE A 66 9.08 -27.06 -9.38
CA PHE A 66 10.22 -26.16 -9.21
C PHE A 66 11.06 -26.15 -10.49
N TYR A 67 11.31 -24.95 -11.00
CA TYR A 67 12.01 -24.72 -12.26
C TYR A 67 13.11 -23.70 -12.05
N ASN A 68 14.28 -23.99 -12.61
CA ASN A 68 15.39 -23.06 -12.67
C ASN A 68 16.00 -23.09 -14.06
N LEU A 69 16.31 -21.91 -14.59
CA LEU A 69 16.99 -21.74 -15.87
C LEU A 69 17.95 -20.56 -15.76
N SER A 70 19.05 -20.63 -16.49
CA SER A 70 19.99 -19.52 -16.62
C SER A 70 20.42 -19.36 -18.08
N GLN A 71 20.62 -18.11 -18.51
CA GLN A 71 21.02 -17.76 -19.87
C GLN A 71 21.97 -16.56 -19.86
N GLY A 72 22.95 -16.54 -20.76
CA GLY A 72 23.96 -15.49 -20.80
C GLY A 72 25.15 -15.72 -19.85
N ARG A 73 26.06 -14.74 -19.78
CA ARG A 73 27.27 -14.76 -18.96
C ARG A 73 27.65 -13.34 -18.53
N GLY A 74 28.45 -13.21 -17.46
CA GLY A 74 28.93 -11.91 -16.98
C GLY A 74 27.79 -10.94 -16.64
N VAL A 75 27.86 -9.72 -17.15
CA VAL A 75 26.84 -8.67 -16.92
C VAL A 75 25.48 -8.93 -17.60
N ASP A 76 25.45 -9.88 -18.54
CA ASP A 76 24.25 -10.29 -19.30
C ASP A 76 23.68 -11.63 -18.84
N LEU A 77 24.20 -12.20 -17.75
CA LEU A 77 23.63 -13.39 -17.13
C LEU A 77 22.22 -13.08 -16.62
N VAL A 78 21.27 -13.96 -16.91
CA VAL A 78 19.92 -13.99 -16.35
C VAL A 78 19.74 -15.36 -15.72
N SER A 79 19.36 -15.40 -14.44
CA SER A 79 18.91 -16.64 -13.80
C SER A 79 17.49 -16.46 -13.32
N ALA A 80 16.64 -17.47 -13.51
CA ALA A 80 15.26 -17.43 -13.08
C ALA A 80 14.87 -18.70 -12.31
N ILE A 81 13.96 -18.52 -11.36
CA ILE A 81 13.36 -19.57 -10.55
C ILE A 81 11.84 -19.41 -10.61
N ALA A 82 11.12 -20.51 -10.83
CA ALA A 82 9.69 -20.61 -10.61
C ALA A 82 9.39 -21.73 -9.61
N LEU A 83 8.48 -21.49 -8.67
CA LEU A 83 8.07 -22.46 -7.66
C LEU A 83 6.55 -22.46 -7.53
N CYS A 84 5.92 -23.59 -7.83
CA CYS A 84 4.50 -23.85 -7.64
C CYS A 84 4.24 -24.38 -6.23
N ARG A 85 3.05 -24.11 -5.71
CA ARG A 85 2.61 -24.62 -4.42
C ARG A 85 2.50 -26.15 -4.46
N GLY A 86 2.94 -26.84 -3.41
CA GLY A 86 3.09 -28.29 -3.46
C GLY A 86 1.79 -29.09 -3.64
N ASP A 87 0.61 -28.54 -3.37
CA ASP A 87 -0.68 -29.23 -3.40
C ASP A 87 -1.48 -29.01 -4.70
N ILE A 88 -0.96 -28.26 -5.68
CA ILE A 88 -1.72 -27.95 -6.91
C ILE A 88 -1.40 -28.91 -8.05
N SER A 89 -2.33 -29.00 -9.01
CA SER A 89 -2.17 -29.81 -10.21
C SER A 89 -1.06 -29.27 -11.12
N GLN A 90 -0.46 -30.14 -11.94
CA GLN A 90 0.54 -29.75 -12.94
C GLN A 90 -0.02 -28.70 -13.93
N SER A 91 -1.29 -28.82 -14.31
CA SER A 91 -1.97 -27.85 -15.18
C SER A 91 -2.12 -26.48 -14.54
N ASP A 92 -2.43 -26.42 -13.24
CA ASP A 92 -2.56 -25.14 -12.52
C ASP A 92 -1.21 -24.48 -12.31
N CYS A 93 -0.19 -25.29 -12.00
CA CYS A 93 1.19 -24.85 -11.94
C CYS A 93 1.66 -24.23 -13.27
N GLN A 94 1.47 -24.94 -14.39
CA GLN A 94 1.86 -24.46 -15.71
C GLN A 94 1.16 -23.14 -16.06
N ARG A 95 -0.15 -23.04 -15.83
CA ARG A 95 -0.91 -21.80 -16.05
C ARG A 95 -0.39 -20.64 -15.21
N CYS A 96 -0.03 -20.91 -13.95
CA CYS A 96 0.52 -19.91 -13.04
C CYS A 96 1.89 -19.41 -13.48
N VAL A 97 2.80 -20.32 -13.83
CA VAL A 97 4.14 -19.95 -14.32
C VAL A 97 4.04 -19.18 -15.63
N GLN A 98 3.24 -19.64 -16.59
CA GLN A 98 3.03 -18.93 -17.86
C GLN A 98 2.51 -17.51 -17.64
N SER A 99 1.47 -17.36 -16.82
CA SER A 99 0.91 -16.04 -16.48
C SER A 99 1.99 -15.15 -15.85
N SER A 100 2.78 -15.70 -14.92
CA SER A 100 3.82 -14.97 -14.21
C SER A 100 4.97 -14.52 -15.12
N THR A 101 5.36 -15.34 -16.11
CA THR A 101 6.42 -14.99 -17.08
C THR A 101 6.04 -13.84 -18.01
N VAL A 102 4.74 -13.64 -18.25
CA VAL A 102 4.22 -12.52 -19.06
C VAL A 102 4.00 -11.28 -18.19
N ASP A 103 3.44 -11.46 -16.99
CA ASP A 103 3.02 -10.38 -16.10
C ASP A 103 4.22 -9.71 -15.40
N LEU A 104 5.23 -10.46 -14.95
CA LEU A 104 6.35 -9.88 -14.20
C LEU A 104 7.16 -8.85 -15.00
N PRO A 105 7.54 -9.07 -16.27
CA PRO A 105 8.22 -8.05 -17.08
C PRO A 105 7.36 -6.81 -17.37
N GLN A 106 6.03 -6.95 -17.42
CA GLN A 106 5.12 -5.81 -17.58
C GLN A 106 5.05 -4.95 -16.32
N ARG A 107 5.12 -5.59 -15.14
CA ARG A 107 5.14 -4.90 -13.83
C ARG A 107 6.50 -4.28 -13.51
N CYS A 108 7.59 -4.95 -13.89
CA CYS A 108 8.96 -4.53 -13.64
C CYS A 108 9.71 -4.28 -14.98
N PRO A 109 9.30 -3.30 -15.79
CA PRO A 109 9.93 -3.07 -17.09
C PRO A 109 11.39 -2.65 -16.92
N LEU A 110 12.29 -3.27 -17.71
CA LEU A 110 13.72 -2.99 -17.74
C LEU A 110 14.49 -3.30 -16.45
N GLN A 111 13.89 -4.02 -15.50
CA GLN A 111 14.55 -4.37 -14.25
C GLN A 111 15.40 -5.63 -14.43
N LYS A 112 16.59 -5.64 -13.81
CA LYS A 112 17.51 -6.77 -13.83
C LYS A 112 17.26 -7.80 -12.72
N GLU A 113 16.39 -7.48 -11.78
CA GLU A 113 15.92 -8.41 -10.75
C GLU A 113 14.44 -8.15 -10.45
N ALA A 114 13.64 -9.20 -10.43
CA ALA A 114 12.23 -9.09 -10.08
C ALA A 114 11.68 -10.40 -9.54
N ILE A 115 10.63 -10.31 -8.73
CA ILE A 115 9.91 -11.45 -8.18
C ILE A 115 8.42 -11.15 -8.10
N VAL A 116 7.57 -12.12 -8.40
CA VAL A 116 6.11 -12.07 -8.24
C VAL A 116 5.63 -13.30 -7.49
N TRP A 117 4.63 -13.10 -6.62
CA TRP A 117 3.92 -14.15 -5.90
C TRP A 117 2.45 -14.14 -6.29
N TYR A 118 1.97 -15.32 -6.66
CA TYR A 118 0.56 -15.69 -6.81
C TYR A 118 0.21 -16.73 -5.74
N ASP A 119 -1.08 -16.96 -5.50
CA ASP A 119 -1.53 -17.96 -4.51
C ASP A 119 -1.08 -19.39 -4.86
N ASN A 120 -0.85 -19.65 -6.15
CA ASN A 120 -0.47 -20.96 -6.68
C ASN A 120 1.02 -21.08 -7.02
N CYS A 121 1.75 -19.98 -7.24
CA CYS A 121 3.16 -20.04 -7.60
C CYS A 121 3.91 -18.73 -7.35
N MET A 122 5.24 -18.80 -7.34
CA MET A 122 6.16 -17.67 -7.35
C MET A 122 7.04 -17.76 -8.58
N PHE A 123 7.41 -16.61 -9.15
CA PHE A 123 8.38 -16.51 -10.24
C PHE A 123 9.35 -15.36 -9.97
N ARG A 124 10.65 -15.59 -10.15
CA ARG A 124 11.70 -14.58 -9.99
C ARG A 124 12.80 -14.71 -11.02
N TYR A 125 13.43 -13.61 -11.37
CA TYR A 125 14.67 -13.57 -12.15
C TYR A 125 15.65 -12.55 -11.59
N ALA A 126 16.94 -12.74 -11.84
CA ALA A 126 18.01 -11.82 -11.42
C ALA A 126 19.20 -11.87 -12.38
N ASN A 127 20.05 -10.84 -12.34
CA ASN A 127 21.32 -10.79 -13.09
C ASN A 127 22.50 -11.46 -12.37
N ARG A 128 22.21 -12.40 -11.47
CA ARG A 128 23.18 -13.21 -10.71
C ARG A 128 22.66 -14.65 -10.61
N ILE A 129 23.51 -15.56 -10.17
CA ILE A 129 23.08 -16.92 -9.82
C ILE A 129 22.26 -16.84 -8.52
N ILE A 130 21.05 -17.38 -8.55
CA ILE A 130 20.07 -17.32 -7.43
C ILE A 130 19.72 -18.69 -6.85
N LEU A 131 20.42 -19.74 -7.29
CA LEU A 131 20.34 -21.09 -6.72
C LEU A 131 21.18 -21.19 -5.46
N GLN A 132 20.72 -21.99 -4.49
CA GLN A 132 21.40 -22.29 -3.22
C GLN A 132 21.73 -21.04 -2.37
N SER A 133 21.13 -19.90 -2.70
CA SER A 133 21.31 -18.63 -2.00
C SER A 133 20.06 -18.39 -1.17
N PRO A 134 20.08 -18.69 0.15
CA PRO A 134 18.96 -18.38 1.02
C PRO A 134 18.82 -16.87 1.12
N GLU A 135 17.70 -16.36 0.61
CA GLU A 135 17.32 -14.96 0.78
C GLU A 135 16.36 -14.84 1.96
N GLU A 136 16.47 -13.72 2.68
CA GLU A 136 15.63 -13.44 3.84
C GLU A 136 14.13 -13.48 3.50
N PRO A 137 13.26 -13.75 4.50
CA PRO A 137 11.83 -13.72 4.31
C PRO A 137 11.35 -12.42 3.69
N GLY A 138 10.52 -12.54 2.65
CA GLY A 138 9.99 -11.42 1.90
C GLY A 138 8.74 -10.82 2.57
N PRO A 139 7.91 -10.07 1.82
CA PRO A 139 6.76 -9.37 2.38
C PRO A 139 5.77 -10.34 3.04
N TYR A 140 5.06 -9.85 4.06
CA TYR A 140 4.08 -10.61 4.81
C TYR A 140 2.66 -10.09 4.56
N MET A 141 1.68 -10.96 4.77
CA MET A 141 0.26 -10.64 4.71
C MET A 141 -0.43 -11.27 5.92
N TYR A 142 -1.47 -10.66 6.47
CA TYR A 142 -2.20 -11.25 7.59
C TYR A 142 -3.68 -10.86 7.57
N ASN A 143 -4.50 -11.73 8.14
CA ASN A 143 -5.91 -11.48 8.38
C ASN A 143 -6.03 -10.46 9.52
N ARG A 144 -6.79 -9.40 9.29
CA ARG A 144 -6.92 -8.29 10.24
C ARG A 144 -7.74 -8.68 11.47
N ASN A 145 -8.63 -9.66 11.33
CA ASN A 145 -9.45 -10.18 12.41
C ASN A 145 -8.61 -11.06 13.35
N ASN A 146 -8.95 -10.99 14.63
CA ASN A 146 -8.38 -11.88 15.64
C ASN A 146 -9.26 -13.13 15.78
N VAL A 147 -8.64 -14.21 16.23
CA VAL A 147 -9.33 -15.40 16.71
C VAL A 147 -10.04 -15.09 18.04
N SER A 148 -11.08 -15.87 18.33
CA SER A 148 -11.91 -15.71 19.54
C SER A 148 -11.12 -15.97 20.83
N ASP A 149 -10.27 -16.99 20.85
CA ASP A 149 -9.41 -17.34 21.99
C ASP A 149 -7.93 -17.26 21.57
N VAL A 150 -7.34 -16.09 21.76
CA VAL A 150 -5.95 -15.80 21.38
C VAL A 150 -4.94 -16.68 22.11
N GLY A 151 -5.20 -16.98 23.39
CA GLY A 151 -4.29 -17.78 24.21
C GLY A 151 -4.19 -19.21 23.71
N ARG A 152 -5.33 -19.88 23.54
CA ARG A 152 -5.37 -21.25 23.01
C ARG A 152 -4.88 -21.33 21.57
N PHE A 153 -5.24 -20.35 20.75
CA PHE A 153 -4.80 -20.31 19.35
C PHE A 153 -3.28 -20.21 19.24
N ASN A 154 -2.65 -19.26 19.93
CA ASN A 154 -1.21 -19.07 19.86
C ASN A 154 -0.46 -20.29 20.41
N GLN A 155 -0.99 -20.92 21.47
CA GLN A 155 -0.41 -22.16 22.01
C GLN A 155 -0.50 -23.31 21.00
N ALA A 156 -1.67 -23.51 20.37
CA ALA A 156 -1.86 -24.53 19.34
C ALA A 156 -0.95 -24.29 18.12
N LEU A 157 -0.84 -23.04 17.67
CA LEU A 157 0.07 -22.65 16.59
C LEU A 157 1.53 -22.91 16.98
N TYR A 158 1.98 -22.47 18.15
CA TYR A 158 3.35 -22.70 18.63
C TYR A 158 3.73 -24.18 18.67
N ASN A 159 2.83 -25.04 19.11
CA ASN A 159 3.05 -26.49 19.15
C ASN A 159 3.08 -27.14 17.76
N LEU A 160 2.37 -26.57 16.78
CA LEU A 160 2.28 -27.06 15.41
C LEU A 160 3.56 -26.80 14.60
N LEU A 161 4.17 -25.63 14.80
CA LEU A 161 5.23 -25.09 13.95
C LEU A 161 6.48 -25.98 13.86
N PRO A 162 7.06 -26.53 14.96
CA PRO A 162 8.27 -27.36 14.85
C PRO A 162 8.08 -28.62 14.01
N GLY A 163 6.90 -29.23 14.07
CA GLY A 163 6.56 -30.40 13.24
C GLY A 163 6.45 -30.03 11.77
N LEU A 164 5.75 -28.93 11.48
CA LEU A 164 5.61 -28.40 10.13
C LEU A 164 6.96 -28.02 9.51
N GLN A 165 7.83 -27.36 10.28
CA GLN A 165 9.19 -27.00 9.87
C GLN A 165 9.98 -28.22 9.42
N ARG A 166 10.05 -29.23 10.29
CA ARG A 166 10.84 -30.44 10.09
C ARG A 166 10.38 -31.20 8.84
N GLN A 167 9.08 -31.36 8.67
CA GLN A 167 8.51 -32.07 7.53
C GLN A 167 8.72 -31.32 6.22
N ALA A 168 8.59 -29.99 6.21
CA ALA A 168 8.85 -29.20 5.01
C ALA A 168 10.35 -29.21 4.65
N SER A 169 11.24 -29.12 5.65
CA SER A 169 12.69 -29.07 5.43
C SER A 169 13.30 -30.40 4.98
N SER A 170 12.76 -31.52 5.46
CA SER A 170 13.22 -32.88 5.11
C SER A 170 12.80 -33.36 3.73
N GLY A 171 12.07 -32.55 2.94
CA GLY A 171 11.72 -32.87 1.56
C GLY A 171 12.95 -33.05 0.67
N ASP A 172 12.79 -33.70 -0.48
CA ASP A 172 13.90 -33.99 -1.40
C ASP A 172 14.17 -32.84 -2.39
N SER A 173 14.99 -33.10 -3.41
CA SER A 173 15.33 -32.14 -4.46
C SER A 173 14.17 -31.81 -5.41
N GLN A 174 13.04 -32.51 -5.29
CA GLN A 174 11.83 -32.25 -6.08
C GLN A 174 10.84 -31.41 -5.31
N LYS A 175 10.69 -31.64 -4.00
CA LYS A 175 9.61 -31.04 -3.21
C LYS A 175 9.94 -30.90 -1.73
N LYS A 176 10.04 -29.65 -1.26
CA LYS A 176 10.15 -29.28 0.16
C LYS A 176 8.88 -28.58 0.62
N PHE A 177 7.86 -29.35 0.95
CA PHE A 177 6.49 -28.88 1.20
C PHE A 177 5.83 -29.70 2.30
N SER A 178 5.13 -29.03 3.21
CA SER A 178 4.26 -29.70 4.17
C SER A 178 3.03 -28.84 4.48
N VAL A 179 1.93 -29.53 4.81
CA VAL A 179 0.68 -28.96 5.29
C VAL A 179 0.22 -29.72 6.52
N VAL A 180 -0.42 -29.02 7.44
CA VAL A 180 -0.92 -29.61 8.68
C VAL A 180 -2.11 -28.81 9.19
N ASP A 181 -3.08 -29.49 9.78
CA ASP A 181 -4.15 -28.85 10.55
C ASP A 181 -4.20 -29.35 11.99
N THR A 182 -4.64 -28.47 12.90
CA THR A 182 -4.84 -28.81 14.31
C THR A 182 -6.03 -28.06 14.90
N ASN A 183 -6.70 -28.67 15.88
CA ASN A 183 -7.78 -28.02 16.61
C ASN A 183 -7.19 -27.07 17.67
N TYR A 184 -7.73 -25.85 17.79
CA TYR A 184 -7.42 -24.94 18.91
C TYR A 184 -8.63 -24.70 19.82
N THR A 185 -9.85 -25.01 19.34
CA THR A 185 -11.06 -25.19 20.14
C THR A 185 -11.75 -26.50 19.75
N ASN A 186 -12.92 -26.81 20.33
CA ASN A 186 -13.69 -28.00 19.96
C ASN A 186 -14.26 -27.95 18.53
N HIS A 187 -14.35 -26.77 17.93
CA HIS A 187 -14.97 -26.55 16.62
C HIS A 187 -14.05 -25.83 15.63
N ASP A 188 -13.00 -25.17 16.11
CA ASP A 188 -12.13 -24.33 15.28
C ASP A 188 -10.74 -24.96 15.09
N LYS A 189 -10.26 -24.87 13.85
CA LYS A 189 -9.00 -25.42 13.38
C LYS A 189 -8.04 -24.33 12.90
N ILE A 190 -6.75 -24.64 12.98
CA ILE A 190 -5.67 -23.93 12.30
C ILE A 190 -5.24 -24.80 11.13
N TYR A 191 -5.19 -24.23 9.93
CA TYR A 191 -4.63 -24.86 8.74
C TYR A 191 -3.31 -24.16 8.42
N ALA A 192 -2.21 -24.89 8.29
CA ALA A 192 -0.88 -24.33 8.09
C ALA A 192 -0.14 -25.04 6.96
N LEU A 193 0.70 -24.28 6.24
CA LEU A 193 1.47 -24.70 5.09
C LEU A 193 2.86 -24.08 5.16
N ALA A 194 3.89 -24.88 4.95
CA ALA A 194 5.27 -24.44 4.82
C ALA A 194 5.90 -25.02 3.55
N GLN A 195 6.68 -24.20 2.84
CA GLN A 195 7.33 -24.61 1.61
C GLN A 195 8.68 -23.91 1.44
N CYS A 196 9.67 -24.63 0.93
CA CYS A 196 10.96 -24.08 0.52
C CYS A 196 11.22 -24.35 -0.96
N THR A 197 12.13 -23.58 -1.55
CA THR A 197 12.70 -23.94 -2.84
C THR A 197 13.56 -25.22 -2.69
N PRO A 198 13.35 -26.26 -3.53
CA PRO A 198 14.05 -27.53 -3.40
C PRO A 198 15.57 -27.50 -3.55
N ASP A 199 16.15 -26.40 -4.06
CA ASP A 199 17.59 -26.19 -4.17
C ASP A 199 18.27 -25.92 -2.82
N LEU A 200 17.52 -25.59 -1.76
CA LEU A 200 18.08 -25.39 -0.43
C LEU A 200 18.45 -26.71 0.25
N THR A 201 19.46 -26.69 1.12
CA THR A 201 19.70 -27.78 2.07
C THR A 201 18.60 -27.83 3.13
N GLU A 202 18.47 -28.97 3.83
CA GLU A 202 17.53 -29.08 4.96
C GLU A 202 17.78 -28.01 6.03
N ALA A 203 19.04 -27.74 6.38
CA ALA A 203 19.41 -26.72 7.35
C ALA A 203 19.03 -25.30 6.89
N GLN A 204 19.27 -24.97 5.62
CA GLN A 204 18.89 -23.66 5.06
C GLN A 204 17.37 -23.47 5.01
N CYS A 205 16.62 -24.50 4.59
CA CYS A 205 15.16 -24.44 4.60
C CYS A 205 14.62 -24.31 6.03
N SER A 206 15.14 -25.10 6.97
CA SER A 206 14.77 -25.03 8.37
C SER A 206 15.02 -23.62 8.94
N ASN A 207 16.20 -23.04 8.71
CA ASN A 207 16.50 -21.68 9.18
C ASN A 207 15.53 -20.63 8.58
N CYS A 208 15.27 -20.69 7.27
CA CYS A 208 14.35 -19.76 6.61
C CYS A 208 12.92 -19.84 7.19
N LEU A 209 12.40 -21.06 7.37
CA LEU A 209 11.09 -21.27 7.98
C LEU A 209 11.06 -20.83 9.45
N GLY A 210 12.14 -21.07 10.20
CA GLY A 210 12.26 -20.64 11.60
C GLY A 210 12.21 -19.11 11.75
N GLN A 211 12.88 -18.38 10.84
CA GLN A 211 12.79 -16.92 10.78
C GLN A 211 11.37 -16.46 10.45
N ALA A 212 10.73 -17.07 9.45
CA ALA A 212 9.33 -16.78 9.10
C ALA A 212 8.37 -17.00 10.29
N PHE A 213 8.58 -18.06 11.07
CA PHE A 213 7.75 -18.40 12.23
C PHE A 213 7.96 -17.43 13.39
N THR A 214 9.22 -17.11 13.68
CA THR A 214 9.58 -16.13 14.72
C THR A 214 8.96 -14.78 14.41
N TYR A 215 9.05 -14.36 13.14
CA TYR A 215 8.44 -13.12 12.67
C TYR A 215 6.93 -13.12 12.89
N ILE A 216 6.24 -14.15 12.42
CA ILE A 216 4.78 -14.23 12.54
C ILE A 216 4.31 -14.23 13.99
N ASN A 217 4.96 -14.98 14.88
CA ASN A 217 4.61 -15.03 16.30
C ASN A 217 4.88 -13.70 17.02
N SER A 218 5.92 -12.97 16.63
CA SER A 218 6.31 -11.73 17.28
C SER A 218 5.42 -10.56 16.86
N TYR A 219 5.03 -10.50 15.59
CA TYR A 219 4.34 -9.35 15.01
C TYR A 219 2.83 -9.57 14.83
N PHE A 220 2.34 -10.82 14.74
CA PHE A 220 0.93 -11.12 14.46
C PHE A 220 0.28 -12.13 15.44
N PRO A 221 0.41 -11.97 16.76
CA PRO A 221 -0.24 -12.87 17.70
C PRO A 221 -1.77 -12.81 17.57
N GLY A 222 -2.41 -13.98 17.58
CA GLY A 222 -3.87 -14.12 17.61
C GLY A 222 -4.60 -13.77 16.32
N LYS A 223 -3.91 -13.59 15.19
CA LYS A 223 -4.57 -13.35 13.89
C LYS A 223 -5.24 -14.60 13.35
N GLN A 224 -6.34 -14.44 12.64
CA GLN A 224 -7.06 -15.55 11.98
C GLN A 224 -6.29 -16.17 10.80
N GLY A 225 -5.22 -15.52 10.34
CA GLY A 225 -4.40 -16.01 9.24
C GLY A 225 -3.18 -15.12 9.02
N ALA A 226 -2.09 -15.69 8.54
CA ALA A 226 -0.90 -14.95 8.15
C ALA A 226 -0.10 -15.68 7.06
N ARG A 227 0.70 -14.93 6.30
CA ARG A 227 1.53 -15.40 5.20
C ARG A 227 2.87 -14.68 5.20
N VAL A 228 3.93 -15.41 4.91
CA VAL A 228 5.27 -14.90 4.63
C VAL A 228 5.61 -15.30 3.20
N LEU A 229 5.85 -14.32 2.33
CA LEU A 229 6.14 -14.51 0.91
C LEU A 229 7.64 -14.35 0.67
N GLY A 230 8.44 -15.34 1.09
CA GLY A 230 9.87 -15.33 0.83
C GLY A 230 10.23 -15.78 -0.59
N ALA A 231 11.44 -15.41 -1.00
CA ALA A 231 12.02 -15.89 -2.25
C ALA A 231 12.54 -17.34 -2.13
N SER A 232 12.93 -17.76 -0.91
CA SER A 232 13.46 -19.09 -0.61
C SER A 232 12.50 -19.97 0.19
N CYS A 233 11.67 -19.39 1.05
CA CYS A 233 10.64 -20.12 1.78
C CYS A 233 9.34 -19.31 1.94
N ILE A 234 8.22 -20.03 2.02
CA ILE A 234 6.88 -19.49 2.19
C ILE A 234 6.24 -20.19 3.38
N PHE A 235 5.55 -19.41 4.21
CA PHE A 235 4.75 -19.92 5.31
C PHE A 235 3.36 -19.29 5.23
N ARG A 236 2.31 -20.08 5.48
CA ARG A 236 0.93 -19.60 5.57
C ARG A 236 0.16 -20.36 6.63
N PHE A 237 -0.64 -19.67 7.42
CA PHE A 237 -1.71 -20.28 8.19
C PHE A 237 -3.02 -19.51 8.02
N GLU A 238 -4.15 -20.19 8.17
CA GLU A 238 -5.51 -19.62 8.16
C GLU A 238 -6.43 -20.47 9.07
N ILE A 239 -7.58 -19.93 9.48
CA ILE A 239 -8.64 -20.68 10.19
C ILE A 239 -9.62 -21.42 9.27
N TYR A 240 -9.40 -21.37 7.96
CA TYR A 240 -10.20 -22.07 6.95
C TYR A 240 -9.29 -22.92 6.05
N PRO A 241 -9.78 -24.03 5.49
CA PRO A 241 -8.98 -24.87 4.60
C PRO A 241 -8.64 -24.12 3.30
N PHE A 242 -7.38 -24.20 2.86
CA PHE A 242 -6.90 -23.54 1.64
C PHE A 242 -5.92 -24.38 0.79
N TYR A 243 -5.65 -25.62 1.21
CA TYR A 243 -4.85 -26.59 0.48
C TYR A 243 -5.64 -27.87 0.22
N GLN A 244 -5.28 -28.60 -0.83
CA GLN A 244 -5.89 -29.90 -1.12
C GLN A 244 -5.27 -30.99 -0.23
N THR A 245 -6.10 -31.74 0.48
CA THR A 245 -5.68 -32.96 1.18
C THR A 245 -5.82 -34.15 0.23
N SER A 246 -4.75 -34.93 0.07
CA SER A 246 -4.69 -36.08 -0.84
C SER A 246 -5.47 -37.31 -0.35
N ALA A 247 -6.71 -37.14 0.12
CA ALA A 247 -7.59 -38.25 0.46
C ALA A 247 -9.02 -37.95 -0.03
N PRO A 248 -9.49 -38.59 -1.10
CA PRO A 248 -10.93 -38.62 -1.38
C PRO A 248 -11.63 -39.41 -0.27
N PRO A 249 -12.85 -39.02 0.16
CA PRO A 249 -13.64 -39.83 1.08
C PRO A 249 -13.91 -41.22 0.47
N PRO A 250 -14.04 -42.29 1.27
CA PRO A 250 -14.28 -43.63 0.77
C PRO A 250 -15.56 -43.63 -0.09
N SER A 251 -15.40 -44.00 -1.35
CA SER A 251 -16.49 -44.20 -2.29
C SER A 251 -17.39 -45.32 -1.75
N PHE A 252 -18.66 -45.00 -1.50
CA PHE A 252 -19.68 -46.01 -1.27
C PHE A 252 -19.80 -46.86 -2.53
N SER A 253 -19.51 -48.16 -2.40
CA SER A 253 -19.72 -49.16 -3.43
C SER A 253 -21.21 -49.18 -3.84
N PRO A 254 -21.55 -49.16 -5.13
CA PRO A 254 -22.93 -49.35 -5.55
C PRO A 254 -23.34 -50.82 -5.36
N PRO A 255 -24.62 -51.12 -5.01
CA PRO A 255 -25.08 -52.49 -4.93
C PRO A 255 -25.16 -53.13 -6.32
N THR A 256 -24.94 -54.44 -6.31
CA THR A 256 -24.92 -55.40 -7.39
C THR A 256 -26.13 -55.32 -8.34
N LEU A 257 -25.84 -55.40 -9.65
CA LEU A 257 -26.82 -55.64 -10.71
C LEU A 257 -27.56 -56.97 -10.49
N GLN A 258 -28.88 -56.94 -10.61
CA GLN A 258 -29.68 -58.08 -11.08
C GLN A 258 -30.23 -57.77 -12.49
N PRO A 259 -30.43 -58.80 -13.34
CA PRO A 259 -30.72 -58.64 -14.76
C PRO A 259 -32.20 -58.29 -15.02
N PRO A 260 -32.53 -57.73 -16.21
CA PRO A 260 -33.88 -57.24 -16.50
C PRO A 260 -34.80 -58.37 -16.98
N PRO A 261 -36.12 -58.30 -16.67
CA PRO A 261 -37.14 -58.91 -17.50
C PRO A 261 -37.71 -57.89 -18.50
N THR A 262 -37.61 -58.30 -19.76
CA THR A 262 -38.46 -58.07 -20.94
C THR A 262 -39.57 -57.01 -20.87
N ALA A 263 -39.54 -56.08 -21.83
CA ALA A 263 -40.62 -55.13 -22.17
C ALA A 263 -41.92 -55.83 -22.61
N PRO A 264 -43.08 -55.16 -22.48
CA PRO A 264 -43.72 -54.51 -23.65
C PRO A 264 -44.52 -53.22 -23.25
N PRO A 265 -45.33 -52.59 -24.13
CA PRO A 265 -44.89 -51.59 -25.10
C PRO A 265 -45.58 -50.20 -24.96
N THR A 266 -44.92 -49.20 -25.55
CA THR A 266 -45.43 -47.97 -26.20
C THR A 266 -46.71 -47.28 -25.69
N GLY A 267 -46.56 -46.02 -25.25
CA GLY A 267 -47.63 -45.04 -25.12
C GLY A 267 -47.13 -43.63 -25.44
N ASP A 268 -47.71 -43.05 -26.49
CA ASP A 268 -47.43 -41.76 -27.13
C ASP A 268 -47.51 -40.54 -26.17
N GLY A 269 -46.60 -39.56 -26.37
CA GLY A 269 -46.53 -38.35 -25.54
C GLY A 269 -45.54 -37.28 -26.03
N SER A 270 -45.21 -37.24 -27.31
CA SER A 270 -44.16 -36.33 -27.84
C SER A 270 -44.57 -34.85 -27.91
N ASN A 271 -45.88 -34.55 -27.91
CA ASN A 271 -46.39 -33.19 -28.12
C ASN A 271 -46.48 -32.33 -26.84
N LYS A 272 -46.54 -32.93 -25.64
CA LYS A 272 -46.61 -32.16 -24.38
C LYS A 272 -45.26 -31.62 -23.93
N ILE A 273 -44.18 -32.38 -24.16
CA ILE A 273 -42.82 -32.01 -23.73
C ILE A 273 -42.29 -30.82 -24.55
N ARG A 274 -42.53 -30.80 -25.87
CA ARG A 274 -42.11 -29.69 -26.75
C ARG A 274 -42.75 -28.35 -26.36
N ASN A 275 -44.04 -28.35 -26.02
CA ASN A 275 -44.75 -27.13 -25.63
C ASN A 275 -44.32 -26.61 -24.26
N ILE A 276 -43.96 -27.50 -23.33
CA ILE A 276 -43.40 -27.11 -22.02
C ILE A 276 -42.01 -26.50 -22.19
N ILE A 277 -41.15 -27.07 -23.04
CA ILE A 277 -39.80 -26.53 -23.29
C ILE A 277 -39.88 -25.12 -23.91
N ILE A 278 -40.75 -24.90 -24.90
CA ILE A 278 -40.90 -23.57 -25.52
C ILE A 278 -41.39 -22.53 -24.52
N ALA A 279 -42.36 -22.89 -23.65
CA ALA A 279 -42.87 -21.99 -22.62
C ALA A 279 -41.80 -21.64 -21.57
N VAL A 280 -40.96 -22.61 -21.18
CA VAL A 280 -39.88 -22.40 -20.21
C VAL A 280 -38.75 -21.56 -20.81
N VAL A 281 -38.36 -21.81 -22.06
CA VAL A 281 -37.30 -21.03 -22.73
C VAL A 281 -37.75 -19.59 -22.96
N SER A 282 -39.02 -19.38 -23.35
CA SER A 282 -39.57 -18.03 -23.55
C SER A 282 -39.67 -17.25 -22.23
N THR A 283 -40.02 -17.90 -21.13
CA THR A 283 -40.14 -17.24 -19.82
C THR A 283 -38.78 -16.91 -19.23
N VAL A 284 -37.81 -17.84 -19.30
CA VAL A 284 -36.43 -17.60 -18.83
C VAL A 284 -35.75 -16.50 -19.66
N GLY A 285 -35.89 -16.53 -20.98
CA GLY A 285 -35.35 -15.50 -21.86
C GLY A 285 -35.91 -14.10 -21.57
N SER A 286 -37.22 -14.02 -21.30
CA SER A 286 -37.89 -12.76 -20.95
C SER A 286 -37.40 -12.19 -19.62
N VAL A 287 -37.20 -13.04 -18.61
CA VAL A 287 -36.68 -12.62 -17.29
C VAL A 287 -35.24 -12.12 -17.40
N ILE A 288 -34.39 -12.83 -18.15
CA ILE A 288 -32.99 -12.40 -18.39
C ILE A 288 -32.99 -11.04 -19.10
N LEU A 289 -33.82 -10.85 -20.12
CA LEU A 289 -33.93 -9.58 -20.82
C LEU A 289 -34.35 -8.44 -19.88
N ILE A 290 -35.35 -8.66 -19.03
CA ILE A 290 -35.81 -7.65 -18.05
C ILE A 290 -34.71 -7.32 -17.04
N VAL A 291 -33.97 -8.32 -16.53
CA VAL A 291 -32.85 -8.09 -15.61
C VAL A 291 -31.72 -7.32 -16.31
N CYS A 292 -31.36 -7.70 -17.55
CA CYS A 292 -30.38 -7.00 -18.35
C CYS A 292 -30.80 -5.55 -18.62
N VAL A 293 -32.04 -5.31 -19.04
CA VAL A 293 -32.59 -3.96 -19.27
C VAL A 293 -32.60 -3.16 -17.97
N PHE A 294 -33.01 -3.75 -16.84
CA PHE A 294 -32.97 -3.09 -15.54
C PHE A 294 -31.54 -2.73 -15.11
N PHE A 295 -30.58 -3.62 -15.34
CA PHE A 295 -29.16 -3.36 -15.06
C PHE A 295 -28.60 -2.27 -15.98
N LEU A 296 -28.93 -2.30 -17.27
CA LEU A 296 -28.54 -1.27 -18.24
C LEU A 296 -29.16 0.09 -17.89
N LEU A 297 -30.42 0.13 -17.49
CA LEU A 297 -31.09 1.34 -17.01
C LEU A 297 -30.50 1.84 -15.69
N ARG A 298 -30.10 0.94 -14.77
CA ARG A 298 -29.39 1.34 -13.54
C ARG A 298 -27.96 1.82 -13.81
N LEU A 299 -27.25 1.21 -14.75
CA LEU A 299 -25.92 1.65 -15.19
C LEU A 299 -26.02 3.01 -15.89
N ARG A 300 -27.05 3.22 -16.72
CA ARG A 300 -27.36 4.51 -17.35
C ARG A 300 -27.72 5.57 -16.32
N LYS A 301 -28.57 5.27 -15.33
CA LYS A 301 -28.91 6.18 -14.22
C LYS A 301 -27.72 6.45 -13.28
N ARG A 302 -26.78 5.51 -13.12
CA ARG A 302 -25.52 5.70 -12.39
C ARG A 302 -24.55 6.59 -13.19
N ASN A 303 -24.43 6.38 -14.49
CA ASN A 303 -23.64 7.23 -15.37
C ASN A 303 -24.24 8.63 -15.49
N GLU A 304 -25.57 8.77 -15.51
CA GLU A 304 -26.24 10.06 -15.46
C GLU A 304 -26.00 10.76 -14.13
N ARG A 305 -26.07 10.08 -12.97
CA ARG A 305 -25.69 10.66 -11.66
C ARG A 305 -24.22 11.05 -11.56
N LEU A 306 -23.32 10.26 -12.15
CA LEU A 306 -21.89 10.58 -12.21
C LEU A 306 -21.62 11.74 -13.19
N ALA A 307 -22.39 11.84 -14.26
CA ALA A 307 -22.38 12.97 -15.19
C ALA A 307 -23.00 14.24 -14.59
N THR A 308 -24.04 14.15 -13.75
CA THR A 308 -24.62 15.32 -13.06
C THR A 308 -23.64 15.91 -12.02
N ILE A 309 -22.75 15.09 -11.45
CA ILE A 309 -21.64 15.53 -10.58
C ILE A 309 -20.54 16.24 -11.40
N ASN A 310 -20.38 15.86 -12.67
CA ASN A 310 -19.44 16.49 -13.61
C ASN A 310 -19.99 17.77 -14.27
N GLU A 311 -21.31 17.92 -14.43
CA GLU A 311 -21.90 19.08 -15.11
C GLU A 311 -22.25 20.27 -14.20
N THR A 312 -22.10 20.17 -12.87
CA THR A 312 -22.41 21.29 -11.95
C THR A 312 -21.21 22.19 -11.63
N GLY A 313 -20.22 22.25 -12.51
CA GLY A 313 -19.02 23.10 -12.37
C GLY A 313 -18.67 23.86 -13.65
N SER A 314 -19.61 24.62 -14.21
CA SER A 314 -19.26 25.64 -15.21
C SER A 314 -18.53 26.80 -14.53
N ARG A 315 -17.20 26.71 -14.48
CA ARG A 315 -16.30 27.86 -14.42
C ARG A 315 -15.25 27.62 -15.50
N GLU A 316 -14.92 28.68 -16.22
CA GLU A 316 -13.97 28.75 -17.33
C GLU A 316 -12.88 27.67 -17.25
N SER A 317 -12.68 26.97 -18.36
CA SER A 317 -11.67 25.90 -18.50
C SER A 317 -10.37 26.24 -17.75
N LEU A 318 -10.14 25.57 -16.61
CA LEU A 318 -8.87 25.62 -15.86
C LEU A 318 -7.72 24.96 -16.66
N GLU A 319 -7.99 24.44 -17.85
CA GLU A 319 -7.00 23.85 -18.74
C GLU A 319 -6.18 24.95 -19.42
N LEU A 320 -4.87 24.87 -19.23
CA LEU A 320 -3.88 25.78 -19.77
C LEU A 320 -3.06 25.10 -20.87
N ASP A 321 -2.67 25.87 -21.87
CA ASP A 321 -1.85 25.39 -22.98
C ASP A 321 -0.42 25.04 -22.52
N PHE A 322 0.10 23.91 -23.01
CA PHE A 322 1.44 23.43 -22.67
C PHE A 322 2.52 24.41 -23.12
N GLY A 323 2.37 25.02 -24.30
CA GLY A 323 3.29 26.03 -24.82
C GLY A 323 3.41 27.24 -23.90
N THR A 324 2.29 27.68 -23.32
CA THR A 324 2.24 28.77 -22.34
C THR A 324 2.99 28.41 -21.06
N ILE A 325 2.74 27.24 -20.49
CA ILE A 325 3.43 26.80 -19.25
C ILE A 325 4.93 26.56 -19.51
N ARG A 326 5.27 25.96 -20.65
CA ARG A 326 6.67 25.74 -21.06
C ARG A 326 7.41 27.07 -21.18
N SER A 327 6.80 28.09 -21.77
CA SER A 327 7.39 29.42 -21.85
C SER A 327 7.53 30.07 -20.46
N ALA A 328 6.48 30.00 -19.64
CA ALA A 328 6.47 30.59 -18.29
C ALA A 328 7.55 29.99 -17.37
N THR A 329 7.89 28.72 -17.55
CA THR A 329 8.91 28.00 -16.75
C THR A 329 10.30 28.03 -17.40
N ASN A 330 10.49 28.74 -18.51
CA ASN A 330 11.70 28.72 -19.33
C ASN A 330 12.13 27.28 -19.69
N ASN A 331 11.19 26.55 -20.32
CA ASN A 331 11.31 25.15 -20.69
C ASN A 331 11.64 24.21 -19.52
N PHE A 332 11.01 24.43 -18.36
CA PHE A 332 11.27 23.68 -17.13
C PHE A 332 12.77 23.65 -16.75
N SER A 333 13.44 24.80 -16.91
CA SER A 333 14.86 24.95 -16.57
C SER A 333 15.12 24.55 -15.11
N ASP A 334 16.23 23.84 -14.87
CA ASP A 334 16.66 23.48 -13.52
C ASP A 334 16.93 24.71 -12.65
N TYR A 335 17.24 25.87 -13.25
CA TYR A 335 17.37 27.14 -12.52
C TYR A 335 16.05 27.57 -11.84
N ASN A 336 14.92 27.20 -12.43
CA ASN A 336 13.59 27.51 -11.91
C ASN A 336 13.06 26.40 -10.99
N LYS A 337 13.82 25.36 -10.70
CA LYS A 337 13.34 24.21 -9.93
C LYS A 337 13.25 24.56 -8.44
N LEU A 338 12.03 24.48 -7.90
CA LEU A 338 11.73 24.74 -6.49
C LEU A 338 11.93 23.50 -5.62
N GLY A 339 11.72 22.31 -6.20
CA GLY A 339 11.89 21.04 -5.50
C GLY A 339 11.60 19.84 -6.38
N GLN A 340 11.97 18.65 -5.90
CA GLN A 340 11.66 17.37 -6.54
C GLN A 340 11.37 16.33 -5.47
N GLY A 341 10.27 15.60 -5.64
CA GLY A 341 9.86 14.50 -4.77
C GLY A 341 9.45 13.26 -5.56
N GLY A 342 8.91 12.26 -4.86
CA GLY A 342 8.42 11.02 -5.48
C GLY A 342 7.28 11.21 -6.49
N PHE A 343 6.68 12.40 -6.51
CA PHE A 343 5.51 12.74 -7.33
C PHE A 343 5.85 13.65 -8.52
N GLY A 344 7.12 14.02 -8.69
CA GLY A 344 7.58 14.88 -9.78
C GLY A 344 8.37 16.09 -9.31
N SER A 345 8.60 17.01 -10.24
CA SER A 345 9.38 18.23 -10.02
C SER A 345 8.46 19.45 -10.00
N VAL A 346 8.76 20.41 -9.14
CA VAL A 346 8.04 21.69 -9.05
C VAL A 346 8.96 22.80 -9.56
N TYR A 347 8.44 23.65 -10.45
CA TYR A 347 9.17 24.74 -11.06
C TYR A 347 8.48 26.07 -10.77
N ARG A 348 9.25 27.12 -10.50
CA ARG A 348 8.78 28.50 -10.54
C ARG A 348 8.55 28.89 -12.00
N GLY A 349 7.45 29.57 -12.25
CA GLY A 349 7.18 30.17 -13.54
C GLY A 349 6.72 31.62 -13.37
N LYS A 350 6.80 32.36 -14.46
CA LYS A 350 6.23 33.70 -14.56
C LYS A 350 5.40 33.78 -15.83
N THR A 351 4.11 34.04 -15.69
CA THR A 351 3.18 34.18 -16.81
C THR A 351 3.44 35.49 -17.57
N CYS A 352 2.84 35.65 -18.76
CA CYS A 352 3.04 36.84 -19.59
C CYS A 352 2.56 38.15 -18.96
N ASP A 353 1.54 38.07 -18.11
CA ASP A 353 1.01 39.15 -17.27
C ASP A 353 1.85 39.41 -16.01
N GLY A 354 2.94 38.65 -15.82
CA GLY A 354 3.89 38.85 -14.74
C GLY A 354 3.53 38.14 -13.44
N GLN A 355 2.43 37.38 -13.40
CA GLN A 355 2.04 36.59 -12.24
C GLN A 355 3.04 35.45 -12.01
N GLU A 356 3.50 35.30 -10.76
CA GLU A 356 4.35 34.18 -10.38
C GLU A 356 3.52 32.94 -10.07
N ILE A 357 3.96 31.81 -10.59
CA ILE A 357 3.27 30.52 -10.49
C ILE A 357 4.22 29.41 -10.06
N ALA A 358 3.68 28.36 -9.46
CA ALA A 358 4.38 27.11 -9.19
C ALA A 358 3.79 25.99 -10.05
N VAL A 359 4.63 25.35 -10.86
CA VAL A 359 4.22 24.33 -11.82
C VAL A 359 4.73 22.97 -11.36
N LYS A 360 3.83 22.13 -10.86
CA LYS A 360 4.11 20.73 -10.51
C LYS A 360 3.98 19.87 -11.76
N ARG A 361 5.11 19.37 -12.25
CA ARG A 361 5.20 18.45 -13.40
C ARG A 361 5.30 17.03 -12.88
N LEU A 362 4.23 16.25 -13.06
CA LEU A 362 4.18 14.88 -12.56
C LEU A 362 5.04 13.94 -13.41
N ALA A 363 5.60 12.91 -12.77
CA ALA A 363 6.51 11.98 -13.42
C ALA A 363 5.82 11.17 -14.54
N LYS A 364 6.42 11.18 -15.73
CA LYS A 364 5.90 10.48 -16.93
C LYS A 364 5.80 8.96 -16.70
N GLY A 365 4.69 8.36 -17.12
CA GLY A 365 4.54 6.90 -17.19
C GLY A 365 4.32 6.18 -15.85
N SER A 366 4.10 6.91 -14.75
CA SER A 366 3.69 6.29 -13.48
C SER A 366 2.16 6.20 -13.43
N GLY A 367 1.60 4.99 -13.26
CA GLY A 367 0.15 4.82 -13.05
C GLY A 367 -0.38 5.53 -11.78
N GLN A 368 0.54 5.92 -10.89
CA GLN A 368 0.27 6.73 -9.72
C GLN A 368 0.13 8.22 -10.04
N GLY A 369 0.97 8.79 -10.92
CA GLY A 369 0.90 10.20 -11.30
C GLY A 369 -0.42 10.57 -12.00
N ASP A 370 -0.95 9.71 -12.86
CA ASP A 370 -2.26 9.94 -13.50
C ASP A 370 -3.42 9.96 -12.48
N PHE A 371 -3.31 9.14 -11.44
CA PHE A 371 -4.33 9.06 -10.39
C PHE A 371 -4.25 10.27 -9.45
N GLU A 372 -3.05 10.71 -9.09
CA GLU A 372 -2.81 11.92 -8.29
C GLU A 372 -3.27 13.17 -9.05
N PHE A 373 -2.93 13.27 -10.35
CA PHE A 373 -3.39 14.33 -11.21
C PHE A 373 -4.92 14.47 -11.19
N LYS A 374 -5.63 13.37 -11.46
CA LYS A 374 -7.10 13.36 -11.47
C LYS A 374 -7.68 13.75 -10.12
N ASN A 375 -7.09 13.30 -9.01
CA ASN A 375 -7.55 13.70 -7.68
C ASN A 375 -7.34 15.19 -7.43
N GLU A 376 -6.14 15.72 -7.70
CA GLU A 376 -5.83 17.13 -7.46
C GLU A 376 -6.73 18.03 -8.31
N VAL A 377 -6.93 17.72 -9.60
CA VAL A 377 -7.84 18.50 -10.45
C VAL A 377 -9.29 18.45 -9.95
N VAL A 378 -9.82 17.26 -9.62
CA VAL A 378 -11.22 17.11 -9.19
C VAL A 378 -11.49 17.78 -7.84
N LEU A 379 -10.51 17.73 -6.93
CA LEU A 379 -10.63 18.28 -5.57
C LEU A 379 -10.36 19.78 -5.56
N LEU A 380 -9.19 20.20 -6.03
CA LEU A 380 -8.73 21.58 -5.86
C LEU A 380 -9.45 22.59 -6.74
N ALA A 381 -10.03 22.16 -7.87
CA ALA A 381 -10.93 23.02 -8.65
C ALA A 381 -12.15 23.50 -7.83
N LYS A 382 -12.48 22.83 -6.71
CA LYS A 382 -13.64 23.14 -5.86
C LYS A 382 -13.25 23.67 -4.48
N LEU A 383 -11.96 23.78 -4.16
CA LEU A 383 -11.50 24.22 -2.85
C LEU A 383 -10.95 25.64 -2.91
N GLN A 384 -11.50 26.52 -2.08
CA GLN A 384 -11.01 27.89 -1.93
C GLN A 384 -11.03 28.26 -0.46
N HIS A 385 -9.84 28.39 0.13
CA HIS A 385 -9.69 28.77 1.53
C HIS A 385 -8.31 29.42 1.74
N ARG A 386 -8.22 30.40 2.64
CA ARG A 386 -6.98 31.17 2.88
C ARG A 386 -5.78 30.30 3.31
N ASN A 387 -6.06 29.20 4.01
CA ASN A 387 -5.05 28.25 4.50
C ASN A 387 -4.87 27.01 3.62
N LEU A 388 -5.33 27.04 2.37
CA LEU A 388 -5.07 26.00 1.38
C LEU A 388 -4.38 26.63 0.17
N VAL A 389 -3.47 25.90 -0.48
CA VAL A 389 -2.85 26.34 -1.74
C VAL A 389 -3.89 26.32 -2.85
N ARG A 390 -3.98 27.41 -3.60
CA ARG A 390 -4.92 27.56 -4.71
C ARG A 390 -4.37 26.97 -6.02
N LEU A 391 -5.13 26.05 -6.61
CA LEU A 391 -4.92 25.61 -8.00
C LEU A 391 -5.39 26.73 -8.95
N LEU A 392 -4.50 27.19 -9.82
CA LEU A 392 -4.78 28.18 -10.86
C LEU A 392 -5.21 27.53 -12.17
N GLY A 393 -4.69 26.33 -12.45
CA GLY A 393 -5.00 25.60 -13.67
C GLY A 393 -4.27 24.27 -13.75
N PHE A 394 -4.51 23.53 -14.83
CA PHE A 394 -3.82 22.27 -15.13
C PHE A 394 -3.55 22.18 -16.63
N CYS A 395 -2.67 21.27 -17.04
CA CYS A 395 -2.42 20.98 -18.46
C CYS A 395 -2.35 19.47 -18.70
N LEU A 396 -3.05 19.04 -19.74
CA LEU A 396 -3.12 17.68 -20.25
C LEU A 396 -2.66 17.68 -21.71
N ASP A 397 -1.37 17.44 -21.94
CA ASP A 397 -0.82 17.37 -23.30
C ASP A 397 -0.02 16.07 -23.51
N GLY A 398 -0.60 15.13 -24.25
CA GLY A 398 -0.02 13.79 -24.45
C GLY A 398 0.27 13.05 -23.14
N LEU A 399 1.56 12.89 -22.82
CA LEU A 399 2.05 12.27 -21.57
C LEU A 399 2.35 13.29 -20.46
N GLU A 400 2.24 14.59 -20.75
CA GLU A 400 2.44 15.64 -19.75
C GLU A 400 1.19 15.76 -18.87
N ARG A 401 1.46 15.92 -17.58
CA ARG A 401 0.48 16.16 -16.53
C ARG A 401 1.02 17.27 -15.66
N LEU A 402 0.53 18.49 -15.87
CA LEU A 402 1.02 19.68 -15.16
C LEU A 402 -0.08 20.28 -14.31
N LEU A 403 0.24 20.64 -13.08
CA LEU A 403 -0.64 21.36 -12.17
C LEU A 403 -0.01 22.72 -11.89
N VAL A 404 -0.80 23.79 -12.04
CA VAL A 404 -0.34 25.17 -11.90
C VAL A 404 -0.97 25.77 -10.65
N TYR A 405 -0.13 26.18 -9.71
CA TYR A 405 -0.48 26.72 -8.40
C TYR A 405 -0.07 28.18 -8.29
N GLU A 406 -0.67 28.89 -7.33
CA GLU A 406 -0.10 30.15 -6.85
C GLU A 406 1.31 29.91 -6.31
N PHE A 407 2.24 30.81 -6.60
CA PHE A 407 3.59 30.74 -6.04
C PHE A 407 3.59 31.21 -4.59
N ILE A 408 4.22 30.41 -3.72
CA ILE A 408 4.30 30.67 -2.28
C ILE A 408 5.78 30.89 -1.91
N PRO A 409 6.20 32.11 -1.55
CA PRO A 409 7.61 32.52 -1.61
C PRO A 409 8.50 32.02 -0.47
N ASN A 410 7.96 31.80 0.73
CA ASN A 410 8.77 31.36 1.87
C ASN A 410 8.97 29.83 1.93
N GLY A 411 8.52 29.10 0.91
CA GLY A 411 8.71 27.66 0.82
C GLY A 411 7.89 26.89 1.85
N SER A 412 8.37 25.71 2.23
CA SER A 412 7.69 24.80 3.16
C SER A 412 8.16 24.93 4.61
N LEU A 413 7.28 24.62 5.56
CA LEU A 413 7.52 24.75 6.98
C LEU A 413 8.76 23.97 7.46
N ASP A 414 9.01 22.78 6.92
CA ASP A 414 10.18 21.97 7.27
C ASP A 414 11.52 22.67 6.92
N GLN A 415 11.57 23.43 5.82
CA GLN A 415 12.76 24.16 5.39
C GLN A 415 13.14 25.30 6.32
N ILE A 416 12.20 25.80 7.13
CA ILE A 416 12.44 26.87 8.11
C ILE A 416 12.56 26.29 9.52
N LEU A 417 11.64 25.41 9.90
CA LEU A 417 11.53 24.89 11.27
C LEU A 417 12.72 24.02 11.66
N PHE A 418 13.28 23.23 10.73
CA PHE A 418 14.38 22.31 11.02
C PHE A 418 15.76 22.81 10.57
N ASP A 419 15.81 23.99 9.92
CA ASP A 419 17.08 24.64 9.57
C ASP A 419 17.57 25.46 10.78
N PRO A 420 18.70 25.11 11.42
CA PRO A 420 19.18 25.82 12.60
C PRO A 420 19.40 27.32 12.39
N ALA A 421 19.72 27.76 11.18
CA ALA A 421 19.94 29.16 10.85
C ALA A 421 18.63 29.94 10.67
N LYS A 422 17.56 29.29 10.19
CA LYS A 422 16.27 29.92 9.91
C LYS A 422 15.23 29.73 11.00
N ARG A 423 15.39 28.71 11.86
CA ARG A 423 14.44 28.34 12.91
C ARG A 423 14.12 29.48 13.89
N ALA A 424 15.07 30.38 14.12
CA ALA A 424 14.88 31.58 14.95
C ALA A 424 13.92 32.63 14.33
N ILE A 425 13.65 32.56 13.02
CA ILE A 425 12.66 33.41 12.35
C ILE A 425 11.26 33.06 12.85
N LEU A 426 11.02 31.80 13.21
CA LEU A 426 9.76 31.32 13.76
C LEU A 426 9.73 31.49 15.28
N ASP A 427 9.51 32.72 15.72
CA ASP A 427 9.14 33.02 17.12
C ASP A 427 7.81 32.35 17.50
N TRP A 428 7.47 32.41 18.79
CA TRP A 428 6.25 31.78 19.29
C TRP A 428 4.99 32.29 18.59
N GLU A 429 4.87 33.60 18.37
CA GLU A 429 3.68 34.20 17.75
C GLU A 429 3.46 33.65 16.34
N ARG A 430 4.52 33.58 15.52
CA ARG A 430 4.47 33.00 14.18
C ARG A 430 4.14 31.51 14.24
N ARG A 431 4.78 30.74 15.12
CA ARG A 431 4.49 29.30 15.28
C ARG A 431 3.03 29.07 15.67
N TYR A 432 2.50 29.86 16.60
CA TYR A 432 1.11 29.77 17.04
C TYR A 432 0.12 30.15 15.92
N LYS A 433 0.42 31.18 15.12
CA LYS A 433 -0.36 31.53 13.91
C LYS A 433 -0.35 30.39 12.89
N ILE A 434 0.78 29.73 12.69
CA ILE A 434 0.90 28.56 11.81
C ILE A 434 0.03 27.40 12.34
N ILE A 435 0.14 27.07 13.63
CA ILE A 435 -0.68 26.03 14.28
C ILE A 435 -2.17 26.31 14.05
N CYS A 436 -2.62 27.53 14.34
CA CYS A 436 -4.01 27.92 14.18
C CYS A 436 -4.46 27.90 12.72
N GLY A 437 -3.62 28.34 11.79
CA GLY A 437 -3.93 28.36 10.36
C GLY A 437 -4.04 26.95 9.77
N VAL A 438 -3.15 26.03 10.14
CA VAL A 438 -3.25 24.62 9.74
C VAL A 438 -4.52 23.99 10.30
N ALA A 439 -4.84 24.25 11.57
CA ALA A 439 -6.05 23.74 12.19
C ALA A 439 -7.33 24.20 11.46
N ARG A 440 -7.40 25.49 11.08
CA ARG A 440 -8.50 26.04 10.28
C ARG A 440 -8.56 25.44 8.87
N GLY A 441 -7.41 25.24 8.23
CA GLY A 441 -7.34 24.58 6.92
C GLY A 441 -7.90 23.16 6.95
N LEU A 442 -7.56 22.37 7.96
CA LEU A 442 -8.09 21.02 8.14
C LEU A 442 -9.58 21.01 8.51
N LEU A 443 -10.02 21.93 9.39
CA LEU A 443 -11.44 22.11 9.70
C LEU A 443 -12.26 22.34 8.43
N TYR A 444 -11.78 23.20 7.54
CA TYR A 444 -12.43 23.44 6.26
C TYR A 444 -12.53 22.18 5.40
N LEU A 445 -11.46 21.37 5.32
CA LEU A 445 -11.49 20.10 4.57
C LEU A 445 -12.45 19.06 5.17
N HIS A 446 -12.57 19.02 6.50
CA HIS A 446 -13.33 17.98 7.21
C HIS A 446 -14.82 18.31 7.35
N GLU A 447 -15.16 19.59 7.57
CA GLU A 447 -16.50 20.01 8.00
C GLU A 447 -17.09 21.17 7.17
N ASP A 448 -16.33 22.24 6.88
CA ASP A 448 -16.91 23.45 6.26
C ASP A 448 -17.01 23.41 4.73
N SER A 449 -16.23 22.57 4.06
CA SER A 449 -16.29 22.42 2.62
C SER A 449 -17.48 21.56 2.20
N ARG A 450 -17.99 21.80 0.98
CA ARG A 450 -19.14 21.06 0.41
C ARG A 450 -18.91 19.54 0.36
N LEU A 451 -17.66 19.11 0.31
CA LEU A 451 -17.26 17.71 0.24
C LEU A 451 -16.33 17.40 1.40
N ARG A 452 -16.61 16.36 2.18
CA ARG A 452 -15.68 15.91 3.22
C ARG A 452 -14.44 15.30 2.59
N ILE A 453 -13.28 15.91 2.85
CA ILE A 453 -11.99 15.53 2.25
C ILE A 453 -11.01 15.16 3.36
N ILE A 454 -10.33 14.03 3.18
CA ILE A 454 -9.24 13.59 4.06
C ILE A 454 -7.93 13.69 3.28
N HIS A 455 -6.95 14.38 3.85
CA HIS A 455 -5.68 14.71 3.20
C HIS A 455 -4.77 13.48 3.07
N ARG A 456 -4.60 12.70 4.16
CA ARG A 456 -3.81 11.45 4.27
C ARG A 456 -2.28 11.56 4.12
N ASP A 457 -1.74 12.66 3.62
CA ASP A 457 -0.29 12.93 3.61
C ASP A 457 0.05 14.29 4.23
N LEU A 458 -0.49 14.56 5.43
CA LEU A 458 -0.19 15.80 6.15
C LEU A 458 1.20 15.70 6.80
N LYS A 459 2.08 16.66 6.51
CA LYS A 459 3.46 16.77 7.04
C LYS A 459 3.97 18.21 6.89
N PRO A 460 5.04 18.63 7.59
CA PRO A 460 5.54 19.99 7.49
C PRO A 460 6.01 20.39 6.09
N SER A 461 6.52 19.45 5.27
CA SER A 461 6.89 19.75 3.88
C SER A 461 5.69 20.02 2.95
N ASN A 462 4.47 19.72 3.41
CA ASN A 462 3.21 20.01 2.72
C ASN A 462 2.49 21.24 3.30
N ILE A 463 3.12 21.98 4.21
CA ILE A 463 2.63 23.26 4.74
C ILE A 463 3.53 24.36 4.18
N LEU A 464 3.02 25.13 3.22
CA LEU A 464 3.74 26.26 2.63
C LEU A 464 3.46 27.55 3.41
N LEU A 465 4.38 28.51 3.34
CA LEU A 465 4.28 29.79 4.06
C LEU A 465 4.25 30.96 3.06
N ASP A 466 3.18 31.75 3.10
CA ASP A 466 3.07 32.95 2.26
C ASP A 466 3.96 34.10 2.76
N GLU A 467 3.91 35.25 2.09
CA GLU A 467 4.75 36.43 2.36
C GLU A 467 4.68 36.87 3.83
N GLU A 468 3.50 36.76 4.45
CA GLU A 468 3.25 37.10 5.85
C GLU A 468 3.45 35.92 6.82
N MET A 469 4.01 34.80 6.36
CA MET A 469 4.23 33.56 7.13
C MET A 469 2.94 32.86 7.58
N HIS A 470 1.82 33.08 6.88
CA HIS A 470 0.61 32.30 7.10
C HIS A 470 0.70 30.94 6.40
N PRO A 471 0.17 29.87 7.02
CA PRO A 471 0.27 28.53 6.47
C PRO A 471 -0.78 28.28 5.38
N LYS A 472 -0.36 27.59 4.33
CA LYS A 472 -1.20 27.03 3.27
C LYS A 472 -0.91 25.53 3.10
N ILE A 473 -1.92 24.69 3.31
CA ILE A 473 -1.81 23.24 3.11
C ILE A 473 -1.76 22.95 1.60
N ALA A 474 -0.81 22.13 1.18
CA ALA A 474 -0.52 21.74 -0.19
C ALA A 474 -0.53 20.21 -0.37
N ASP A 475 -0.42 19.77 -1.63
CA ASP A 475 -0.22 18.38 -2.05
C ASP A 475 -1.39 17.41 -1.76
N PHE A 476 -2.45 17.56 -2.54
CA PHE A 476 -3.70 16.79 -2.42
C PHE A 476 -3.73 15.51 -3.26
N GLY A 477 -2.61 15.07 -3.86
CA GLY A 477 -2.55 13.89 -4.73
C GLY A 477 -3.07 12.63 -4.05
N MET A 478 -2.88 12.54 -2.74
CA MET A 478 -3.35 11.44 -1.90
C MET A 478 -4.72 11.67 -1.26
N ALA A 479 -5.36 12.82 -1.44
CA ALA A 479 -6.60 13.11 -0.75
C ALA A 479 -7.77 12.20 -1.22
N ARG A 480 -8.78 12.05 -0.36
CA ARG A 480 -9.96 11.22 -0.64
C ARG A 480 -11.25 11.93 -0.24
N LEU A 481 -12.24 11.81 -1.12
CA LEU A 481 -13.63 12.17 -0.84
C LEU A 481 -14.27 11.07 -0.01
N ILE A 482 -14.91 11.45 1.07
CA ILE A 482 -15.85 10.58 1.78
C ILE A 482 -17.26 11.11 1.54
N VAL A 483 -18.17 10.23 1.11
CA VAL A 483 -19.59 10.55 0.99
C VAL A 483 -20.10 10.94 2.39
N VAL A 484 -20.86 12.03 2.49
CA VAL A 484 -21.23 12.71 3.75
C VAL A 484 -21.72 11.76 4.86
N ASP A 485 -22.36 10.64 4.49
CA ASP A 485 -22.93 9.63 5.41
C ASP A 485 -21.93 8.56 5.90
N GLN A 486 -20.70 8.55 5.39
CA GLN A 486 -19.61 7.68 5.86
C GLN A 486 -18.66 8.48 6.77
N THR A 487 -18.30 7.92 7.91
CA THR A 487 -17.37 8.53 8.88
C THR A 487 -15.93 8.03 8.74
N GLN A 488 -15.74 6.92 8.04
CA GLN A 488 -14.46 6.22 7.88
C GLN A 488 -14.39 5.52 6.51
N GLY A 489 -13.21 5.53 5.88
CA GLY A 489 -12.91 4.81 4.65
C GLY A 489 -11.85 3.73 4.87
N ASN A 490 -11.90 2.66 4.06
CA ASN A 490 -10.92 1.59 4.06
C ASN A 490 -10.17 1.56 2.72
N THR A 491 -8.85 1.39 2.76
CA THR A 491 -8.02 1.21 1.56
C THR A 491 -7.09 0.01 1.71
N SER A 492 -6.88 -0.71 0.61
CA SER A 492 -5.83 -1.73 0.48
C SER A 492 -4.48 -1.12 0.11
N LYS A 493 -4.46 0.06 -0.51
CA LYS A 493 -3.26 0.83 -0.82
C LYS A 493 -3.02 1.86 0.28
N ILE A 494 -2.04 1.60 1.14
CA ILE A 494 -1.57 2.54 2.17
C ILE A 494 -0.60 3.51 1.49
N VAL A 495 -0.90 4.80 1.59
CA VAL A 495 -0.10 5.89 1.00
C VAL A 495 -0.01 7.03 2.01
N GLY A 496 1.14 7.68 2.09
CA GLY A 496 1.40 8.74 3.05
C GLY A 496 2.82 8.63 3.60
N THR A 497 3.19 9.56 4.47
CA THR A 497 4.55 9.64 5.01
C THR A 497 4.62 9.00 6.40
N TYR A 498 5.51 8.02 6.57
CA TYR A 498 5.76 7.37 7.86
C TYR A 498 6.15 8.40 8.93
N GLY A 499 5.70 8.17 10.16
CA GLY A 499 5.83 9.10 11.28
C GLY A 499 4.64 10.07 11.43
N TYR A 500 3.90 10.36 10.37
CA TYR A 500 2.69 11.20 10.41
C TYR A 500 1.39 10.42 10.25
N MET A 501 1.48 9.18 9.76
CA MET A 501 0.33 8.31 9.60
C MET A 501 -0.19 7.83 10.95
N ALA A 502 -1.49 7.97 11.17
CA ALA A 502 -2.17 7.40 12.33
C ALA A 502 -1.99 5.87 12.39
N PRO A 503 -1.84 5.26 13.57
CA PRO A 503 -1.59 3.83 13.69
C PRO A 503 -2.65 2.97 13.02
N GLU A 504 -3.93 3.31 13.14
CA GLU A 504 -5.02 2.58 12.47
C GLU A 504 -4.94 2.68 10.94
N TYR A 505 -4.43 3.80 10.42
CA TYR A 505 -4.24 3.97 8.99
C TYR A 505 -3.00 3.22 8.50
N ALA A 506 -1.85 3.37 9.17
CA ALA A 506 -0.61 2.70 8.84
C ALA A 506 -0.71 1.17 8.97
N MET A 507 -1.42 0.67 9.98
CA MET A 507 -1.54 -0.76 10.26
C MET A 507 -2.73 -1.41 9.55
N ARG A 508 -3.87 -0.71 9.45
CA ARG A 508 -5.14 -1.29 8.98
C ARG A 508 -5.69 -0.62 7.73
N GLY A 509 -5.00 0.36 7.14
CA GLY A 509 -5.50 1.11 5.97
C GLY A 509 -6.83 1.83 6.23
N GLN A 510 -7.16 2.05 7.50
CA GLN A 510 -8.37 2.71 7.97
C GLN A 510 -8.10 4.21 8.04
N PHE A 511 -8.72 5.00 7.16
CA PHE A 511 -8.56 6.45 7.18
C PHE A 511 -9.87 7.14 7.52
N SER A 512 -9.77 8.20 8.29
CA SER A 512 -10.89 9.08 8.63
C SER A 512 -10.37 10.50 8.82
N VAL A 513 -11.27 11.45 9.08
CA VAL A 513 -10.88 12.80 9.52
C VAL A 513 -9.97 12.75 10.77
N LYS A 514 -10.13 11.73 11.63
CA LYS A 514 -9.29 11.51 12.82
C LYS A 514 -7.88 11.03 12.51
N SER A 515 -7.65 10.52 11.30
CA SER A 515 -6.30 10.15 10.86
C SER A 515 -5.48 11.39 10.48
N ASP A 516 -6.12 12.41 9.90
CA ASP A 516 -5.49 13.72 9.69
C ASP A 516 -5.29 14.47 11.02
N VAL A 517 -6.21 14.34 11.98
CA VAL A 517 -6.06 14.89 13.35
C VAL A 517 -4.79 14.34 14.03
N TYR A 518 -4.51 13.04 13.87
CA TYR A 518 -3.28 12.45 14.38
C TYR A 518 -2.04 13.11 13.73
N GLY A 519 -2.01 13.21 12.40
CA GLY A 519 -0.91 13.87 11.68
C GLY A 519 -0.72 15.34 12.11
N PHE A 520 -1.82 16.07 12.35
CA PHE A 520 -1.77 17.41 12.92
C PHE A 520 -1.13 17.44 14.31
N GLY A 521 -1.47 16.48 15.18
CA GLY A 521 -0.86 16.36 16.50
C GLY A 521 0.65 16.15 16.44
N VAL A 522 1.14 15.33 15.51
CA VAL A 522 2.59 15.15 15.28
C VAL A 522 3.24 16.46 14.85
N ILE A 523 2.67 17.15 13.86
CA ILE A 523 3.17 18.43 13.37
C ILE A 523 3.17 19.48 14.48
N LEU A 524 2.16 19.49 15.34
CA LEU A 524 2.07 20.40 16.48
C LEU A 524 3.24 20.18 17.47
N LEU A 525 3.60 18.93 17.75
CA LEU A 525 4.78 18.60 18.57
C LEU A 525 6.09 19.03 17.89
N GLU A 526 6.21 18.86 16.57
CA GLU A 526 7.38 19.31 15.81
C GLU A 526 7.51 20.84 15.81
N ILE A 527 6.40 21.57 15.64
CA ILE A 527 6.39 23.04 15.71
C ILE A 527 6.82 23.51 17.10
N VAL A 528 6.33 22.90 18.18
CA VAL A 528 6.71 23.30 19.54
C VAL A 528 8.17 22.94 19.84
N SER A 529 8.65 21.76 19.43
CA SER A 529 10.00 21.31 19.73
C SER A 529 11.08 21.84 18.80
N GLY A 530 10.71 22.27 17.59
CA GLY A 530 11.66 22.59 16.52
C GLY A 530 12.49 21.38 16.08
N GLN A 531 12.04 20.16 16.39
CA GLN A 531 12.73 18.92 16.08
C GLN A 531 11.88 18.03 15.19
N LYS A 532 12.54 17.33 14.26
CA LYS A 532 11.89 16.43 13.31
C LYS A 532 11.60 15.08 13.98
N ASN A 533 10.36 14.61 13.86
CA ASN A 533 9.90 13.34 14.44
C ASN A 533 10.76 12.14 13.97
N SER A 534 11.16 12.12 12.69
CA SER A 534 11.96 11.02 12.12
C SER A 534 13.41 10.94 12.66
N CYS A 535 13.89 11.98 13.35
CA CYS A 535 15.27 12.09 13.82
C CYS A 535 15.36 12.67 15.24
N PHE A 536 14.32 12.46 16.07
CA PHE A 536 14.27 13.05 17.40
C PHE A 536 15.36 12.49 18.32
N ARG A 537 16.06 13.39 19.04
CA ARG A 537 17.20 13.03 19.91
C ARG A 537 17.08 13.73 21.25
N VAL A 538 17.26 12.96 22.32
CA VAL A 538 17.41 13.49 23.68
C VAL A 538 18.85 13.25 24.10
N GLY A 539 19.68 14.30 24.10
CA GLY A 539 21.12 14.15 24.30
C GLY A 539 21.76 13.29 23.20
N GLN A 540 22.32 12.14 23.57
CA GLN A 540 22.93 11.18 22.63
C GLN A 540 22.02 10.00 22.24
N THR A 541 20.80 9.93 22.77
CA THR A 541 19.89 8.79 22.56
C THR A 541 18.78 9.16 21.57
N ALA A 542 18.57 8.32 20.56
CA ALA A 542 17.41 8.43 19.67
C ALA A 542 16.15 8.01 20.46
N GLU A 543 15.16 8.88 20.54
CA GLU A 543 13.85 8.58 21.14
C GLU A 543 12.72 8.92 20.13
N ASP A 544 11.52 8.37 20.34
CA ASP A 544 10.31 8.78 19.62
C ASP A 544 9.79 10.12 20.22
N LEU A 545 9.54 11.13 19.38
CA LEU A 545 9.11 12.47 19.82
C LEU A 545 7.80 12.45 20.61
N ILE A 546 6.84 11.62 20.20
CA ILE A 546 5.54 11.47 20.86
C ILE A 546 5.75 10.87 22.26
N ARG A 547 6.60 9.85 22.35
CA ARG A 547 6.98 9.22 23.62
C ARG A 547 7.67 10.20 24.57
N TYR A 548 8.59 10.99 24.07
CA TYR A 548 9.27 12.00 24.88
C TYR A 548 8.31 13.08 25.35
N ALA A 549 7.45 13.60 24.46
CA ALA A 549 6.41 14.58 24.81
C ALA A 549 5.48 14.06 25.91
N TRP A 550 5.05 12.79 25.83
CA TRP A 550 4.24 12.14 26.85
C TRP A 550 4.96 12.06 28.21
N LYS A 551 6.22 11.62 28.24
CA LYS A 551 7.04 11.57 29.47
C LYS A 551 7.18 12.94 30.13
N CYS A 552 7.51 13.97 29.35
CA CYS A 552 7.65 15.35 29.84
C CYS A 552 6.33 15.88 30.39
N TRP A 553 5.22 15.68 29.66
CA TRP A 553 3.89 16.11 30.10
C TRP A 553 3.43 15.41 31.38
N ARG A 554 3.59 14.08 31.47
CA ARG A 554 3.24 13.28 32.66
C ARG A 554 4.05 13.66 33.90
N SER A 555 5.30 14.09 33.69
CA SER A 555 6.20 14.54 34.75
C SER A 555 6.00 16.01 35.14
N GLN A 556 4.94 16.66 34.64
CA GLN A 556 4.64 18.09 34.84
C GLN A 556 5.74 19.05 34.35
N ASN A 557 6.60 18.58 33.44
CA ASN A 557 7.76 19.31 32.89
C ASN A 557 7.66 19.41 31.36
N ALA A 558 6.46 19.67 30.81
CA ALA A 558 6.27 19.68 29.36
C ALA A 558 7.02 20.81 28.64
N LEU A 559 7.40 21.90 29.33
CA LEU A 559 8.26 22.95 28.77
C LEU A 559 9.65 22.45 28.35
N ASN A 560 10.13 21.32 28.87
CA ASN A 560 11.39 20.73 28.42
C ASN A 560 11.35 20.27 26.95
N LEU A 561 10.14 20.12 26.39
CA LEU A 561 9.96 19.84 24.98
C LEU A 561 10.16 21.08 24.10
N ALA A 562 9.94 22.28 24.65
CA ALA A 562 9.89 23.51 23.86
C ALA A 562 11.26 23.85 23.27
N ASP A 563 11.25 24.28 22.00
CA ASP A 563 12.44 24.79 21.33
C ASP A 563 13.01 25.99 22.10
N PRO A 564 14.34 26.06 22.35
CA PRO A 564 14.98 27.26 22.87
C PRO A 564 14.60 28.54 22.13
N ALA A 565 14.31 28.48 20.82
CA ALA A 565 13.87 29.63 20.04
C ALA A 565 12.49 30.20 20.43
N ILE A 566 11.68 29.48 21.21
CA ILE A 566 10.36 29.92 21.66
C ILE A 566 10.20 29.92 23.19
N ILE A 567 11.28 29.64 23.94
CA ILE A 567 11.20 29.39 25.38
C ILE A 567 10.78 30.64 26.18
N ASP A 568 11.00 31.81 25.61
CA ASP A 568 10.58 33.11 26.17
C ASP A 568 9.10 33.44 25.87
N GLY A 569 8.41 32.60 25.10
CA GLY A 569 6.98 32.75 24.81
C GLY A 569 6.07 32.48 26.02
N PRO A 570 4.77 32.78 25.91
CA PRO A 570 3.78 32.50 26.96
C PRO A 570 3.72 31.00 27.28
N ARG A 571 4.24 30.65 28.46
CA ARG A 571 4.36 29.25 28.92
C ARG A 571 3.02 28.50 28.90
N ASP A 572 1.95 29.16 29.31
CA ASP A 572 0.61 28.55 29.36
C ASP A 572 0.10 28.18 27.96
N GLU A 573 0.39 29.00 26.95
CA GLU A 573 0.02 28.71 25.56
C GLU A 573 0.83 27.53 25.00
N ILE A 574 2.14 27.50 25.26
CA ILE A 574 3.03 26.41 24.86
C ILE A 574 2.57 25.09 25.48
N MET A 575 2.35 25.08 26.80
CA MET A 575 1.87 23.91 27.53
C MET A 575 0.51 23.43 27.03
N ARG A 576 -0.39 24.38 26.73
CA ARG A 576 -1.69 24.08 26.14
C ARG A 576 -1.57 23.43 24.76
N CYS A 577 -0.67 23.92 23.90
CA CYS A 577 -0.39 23.32 22.60
C CYS A 577 0.15 21.89 22.74
N ILE A 578 1.08 21.63 23.65
CA ILE A 578 1.59 20.27 23.92
C ILE A 578 0.45 19.34 24.36
N HIS A 579 -0.41 19.82 25.26
CA HIS A 579 -1.54 19.04 25.74
C HIS A 579 -2.55 18.73 24.62
N ILE A 580 -2.89 19.71 23.78
CA ILE A 580 -3.75 19.50 22.60
C ILE A 580 -3.10 18.52 21.62
N ALA A 581 -1.79 18.59 21.42
CA ALA A 581 -1.06 17.67 20.56
C ALA A 581 -1.19 16.23 21.07
N LEU A 582 -1.02 16.01 22.38
CA LEU A 582 -1.20 14.71 23.02
C LEU A 582 -2.64 14.18 22.87
N LEU A 583 -3.65 15.04 22.96
CA LEU A 583 -5.04 14.67 22.66
C LEU A 583 -5.26 14.28 21.20
N CYS A 584 -4.52 14.87 20.27
CA CYS A 584 -4.60 14.56 18.85
C CYS A 584 -3.95 13.21 18.49
N VAL A 585 -2.87 12.81 19.17
CA VAL A 585 -2.10 11.59 18.88
C VAL A 585 -2.54 10.35 19.68
N GLN A 586 -3.73 10.37 20.28
CA GLN A 586 -4.26 9.25 21.06
C GLN A 586 -4.37 7.97 20.23
N GLU A 587 -4.05 6.81 20.81
CA GLU A 587 -4.21 5.51 20.13
C GLU A 587 -5.67 5.26 19.75
N ASN A 588 -6.59 5.50 20.70
CA ASN A 588 -8.02 5.37 20.46
C ASN A 588 -8.53 6.52 19.56
N VAL A 589 -8.97 6.16 18.35
CA VAL A 589 -9.53 7.08 17.34
C VAL A 589 -10.71 7.92 17.87
N THR A 590 -11.54 7.34 18.76
CA THR A 590 -12.69 8.08 19.32
C THR A 590 -12.27 9.08 20.39
N ALA A 591 -11.12 8.88 21.04
CA ALA A 591 -10.58 9.81 22.04
C ALA A 591 -9.94 11.06 21.40
N ARG A 592 -9.54 10.99 20.12
CA ARG A 592 -9.03 12.16 19.39
C ARG A 592 -10.13 13.20 19.20
N PRO A 593 -9.86 14.50 19.41
CA PRO A 593 -10.83 15.57 19.14
C PRO A 593 -11.16 15.66 17.63
N THR A 594 -12.22 16.39 17.28
CA THR A 594 -12.42 16.86 15.90
C THR A 594 -11.61 18.12 15.66
N MET A 595 -11.37 18.50 14.40
CA MET A 595 -10.68 19.76 14.12
C MET A 595 -11.46 20.98 14.59
N ALA A 596 -12.80 20.93 14.60
CA ALA A 596 -13.63 21.98 15.19
C ALA A 596 -13.34 22.14 16.70
N SER A 597 -13.27 21.03 17.43
CA SER A 597 -12.87 21.05 18.83
C SER A 597 -11.45 21.58 19.02
N VAL A 598 -10.49 21.15 18.19
CA VAL A 598 -9.10 21.65 18.25
C VAL A 598 -9.02 23.16 18.05
N VAL A 599 -9.73 23.71 17.06
CA VAL A 599 -9.79 25.17 16.82
C VAL A 599 -10.37 25.90 18.04
N LEU A 600 -11.43 25.37 18.66
CA LEU A 600 -11.99 25.93 19.90
C LEU A 600 -10.99 25.86 21.06
N MET A 601 -10.32 24.71 21.25
CA MET A 601 -9.32 24.51 22.29
C MET A 601 -8.14 25.48 22.14
N LEU A 602 -7.70 25.76 20.91
CA LEU A 602 -6.66 26.75 20.63
C LEU A 602 -7.16 28.17 20.95
N SER A 603 -8.37 28.54 20.53
CA SER A 603 -8.88 29.91 20.67
C SER A 603 -9.39 30.31 22.07
N SER A 604 -9.75 29.36 22.93
CA SER A 604 -10.37 29.63 24.23
C SER A 604 -9.55 29.07 25.39
N PHE A 605 -8.85 29.95 26.11
CA PHE A 605 -8.02 29.57 27.27
C PHE A 605 -8.81 29.20 28.53
N SER A 606 -10.08 29.59 28.61
CA SER A 606 -10.98 29.24 29.73
C SER A 606 -11.60 27.85 29.59
N LEU A 607 -11.47 27.20 28.44
CA LEU A 607 -11.99 25.85 28.22
C LEU A 607 -11.12 24.82 28.95
N SER A 608 -11.74 24.08 29.87
CA SER A 608 -11.14 22.90 30.51
C SER A 608 -10.92 21.79 29.47
N LEU A 609 -9.70 21.26 29.42
CA LEU A 609 -9.31 20.22 28.46
C LEU A 609 -9.35 18.84 29.12
N PRO A 610 -9.79 17.79 28.39
CA PRO A 610 -9.76 16.43 28.90
C PRO A 610 -8.30 15.98 29.10
N VAL A 611 -8.08 15.11 30.09
CA VAL A 611 -6.74 14.56 30.35
C VAL A 611 -6.38 13.54 29.25
N PRO A 612 -5.26 13.70 28.51
CA PRO A 612 -4.84 12.74 27.51
C PRO A 612 -4.42 11.41 28.16
N SER A 613 -4.67 10.30 27.46
CA SER A 613 -4.13 8.98 27.81
C SER A 613 -2.80 8.72 27.08
N GLU A 614 -2.11 7.64 27.43
CA GLU A 614 -0.82 7.28 26.83
C GLU A 614 -0.96 7.03 25.31
N PRO A 615 -0.23 7.76 24.44
CA PRO A 615 -0.26 7.56 23.00
C PRO A 615 0.36 6.21 22.57
N ALA A 616 0.02 5.74 21.36
CA ALA A 616 0.71 4.59 20.75
C ALA A 616 2.13 4.98 20.32
N PHE A 617 3.11 4.12 20.60
CA PHE A 617 4.52 4.34 20.26
C PHE A 617 4.97 3.40 19.12
N PHE A 618 5.73 3.92 18.15
CA PHE A 618 6.44 3.09 17.18
C PHE A 618 7.85 2.78 17.72
N ASN A 619 8.20 1.50 17.88
CA ASN A 619 9.58 1.10 18.13
C ASN A 619 10.26 0.91 16.77
N ASP A 620 11.12 1.84 16.34
CA ASP A 620 12.12 1.56 15.32
C ASP A 620 13.47 2.20 15.67
N SER A 621 14.48 1.33 15.68
CA SER A 621 15.87 1.64 15.99
C SER A 621 16.49 2.41 14.83
N CYS A 622 16.91 3.65 15.07
CA CYS A 622 17.68 4.41 14.10
C CYS A 622 19.11 3.82 14.01
N ALA A 623 19.39 3.02 12.97
CA ALA A 623 20.74 2.65 12.56
C ALA A 623 21.02 3.21 11.16
N ASP A 624 21.94 4.17 11.12
CA ASP A 624 22.69 4.70 9.96
C ASP A 624 21.96 4.92 8.63
N ALA A 625 21.20 6.01 8.55
CA ALA A 625 21.03 6.75 7.30
C ALA A 625 22.07 7.88 7.25
N LYS A 626 23.29 7.58 6.78
CA LYS A 626 24.17 8.63 6.25
C LYS A 626 23.56 9.14 4.96
N GLN A 627 23.17 10.40 4.95
CA GLN A 627 22.88 11.17 3.74
C GLN A 627 24.13 11.12 2.84
N PRO A 628 24.00 10.91 1.51
CA PRO A 628 25.13 11.08 0.62
C PRO A 628 25.41 12.58 0.50
N ASP A 629 26.52 13.02 1.08
CA ASP A 629 27.05 14.37 0.87
C ASP A 629 27.37 14.56 -0.61
N SER A 630 26.75 15.58 -1.18
CA SER A 630 27.16 16.23 -2.42
C SER A 630 28.55 16.83 -2.23
N ALA A 631 29.57 16.10 -2.67
CA ALA A 631 30.91 16.63 -2.89
C ALA A 631 31.39 16.23 -4.29
N HIS A 632 31.83 17.26 -5.02
CA HIS A 632 32.42 17.22 -6.35
C HIS A 632 33.34 16.00 -6.58
N ILE A 633 32.97 15.12 -7.52
CA ILE A 633 33.96 14.23 -8.14
C ILE A 633 34.53 15.00 -9.32
N SER A 634 35.64 15.71 -9.05
CA SER A 634 36.57 16.06 -10.11
C SER A 634 37.20 14.78 -10.63
N SER A 635 37.37 14.77 -11.94
CA SER A 635 38.23 13.86 -12.68
C SER A 635 39.61 13.73 -12.02
N ASN A 636 40.04 12.49 -11.75
CA ASN A 636 41.40 12.07 -12.06
C ASN A 636 41.52 10.53 -12.09
N TYR A 637 42.01 10.06 -13.24
CA TYR A 637 42.53 8.73 -13.48
C TYR A 637 43.79 8.46 -12.64
N SER A 638 43.95 7.25 -12.12
CA SER A 638 45.25 6.59 -11.89
C SER A 638 45.00 5.07 -11.77
N ILE A 639 45.22 4.31 -12.84
CA ILE A 639 46.45 3.54 -13.13
C ILE A 639 46.74 2.47 -12.07
N ASN A 640 46.61 1.22 -12.53
CA ASN A 640 46.96 -0.02 -11.86
C ASN A 640 48.40 -0.02 -11.37
N ASP A 641 48.69 -0.71 -10.27
CA ASP A 641 49.98 -1.38 -10.13
C ASP A 641 49.87 -2.69 -9.35
N VAL A 642 50.26 -3.76 -10.05
CA VAL A 642 50.53 -5.10 -9.53
C VAL A 642 52.02 -5.13 -9.21
N SER A 643 52.34 -5.62 -8.02
CA SER A 643 53.70 -5.87 -7.53
C SER A 643 54.44 -6.93 -8.36
N ILE A 644 55.63 -6.58 -8.88
CA ILE A 644 56.68 -7.53 -9.24
C ILE A 644 57.99 -7.08 -8.56
N THR A 645 58.49 -7.95 -7.70
CA THR A 645 59.83 -7.93 -7.12
C THR A 645 60.79 -8.66 -8.08
N GLU A 646 61.97 -8.13 -8.35
CA GLU A 646 63.22 -8.73 -7.86
C GLU A 646 64.46 -7.91 -8.21
N LEU A 647 65.36 -7.91 -7.23
CA LEU A 647 66.68 -7.30 -7.16
C LEU A 647 67.73 -8.22 -7.77
N ASP A 648 68.87 -7.63 -8.13
CA ASP A 648 70.14 -8.31 -8.35
C ASP A 648 71.25 -7.42 -7.76
N PRO A 649 72.44 -7.92 -7.37
CA PRO A 649 72.78 -9.10 -6.59
C PRO A 649 73.46 -8.71 -5.26
N ARG A 650 73.36 -9.58 -4.24
CA ARG A 650 74.49 -10.34 -3.67
C ARG A 650 74.04 -11.25 -2.54
#